data_AF-A0A8H5QEK7-F1
#
_entry.id   AF-A0A8H5QEK7-F1
#
_cell.length_a   1.000
_cell.length_b   1.000
_cell.length_c   1.000
_cell.angle_alpha   90.00
_cell.angle_beta   90.00
_cell.angle_gamma   90.00
#
_symmetry.space_group_name_H-M   'P 1'
#
loop_
_entity.id
_entity.type
_entity.pdbx_description
1 polymer ?
#
loop_
_entity_poly.entity_id
_entity_poly.type
_entity_poly.pdbx_seq_one_letter_code
_entity_poly.pdbx_strand_id
1 'polypeptide(L)'
;MTSTKYSPSGYSQFACIGAGFSGIALGATLKRWYGITDVRFFERHSDLGGTWYANKYPGAACDVPSVLYSYSFEPNPNWSRVLPSQEELWNYQKHVADKYDLPSKMTFGVEVQRCQWIEEKKRWVLEVRDCKTGNVFHHECRFLFAGSGILVTPREIDIPGSENFKGSIFHTSQWRSDVDVSGKNVVVIGNGCTAAQIVPSIVDKTKHLTQIVRAKHWMLPPIDGVYTDYMKSIFRYLPGTMMIQRLLIFLFAEIELKAVPMTTSAAKFRQKRRAYAEKFMRDTAPAKYHDLLIPDFEIGCKRRIYDSGYLASLHSKNLTLTNERALKIVENGVETDSGFLEADVIVLANGFSTNTFLEGVEVVGRDETLAQHWESFGGAEAYNCSAMSGFPNFFMLLGPNATTGHTSAIMAIENSVNFALRILKPVLSSPNGVVELDRDAEERYVNRIQDDLSKTVWNSGCQSCIRLLRLLPHQDQYAPINCQLFHCTLESSGGIRPYEALSYVWGSDYKPESISLDGCRLPIGESLFSAVLHLRDRSIERILWIDAICINQEDTKEKGHQVQSMAKIYATATRVIVWLGNATPDINQSLEVIRNAGFTAKQPTITKLNENAILVIVKAPWFQRIWVRESFSSLWEGIADMMIKVLQEAAAARHIVVKCGQAEIDGYAFFAGLGVLELPHKDYTGLRPLALTVAYLAKGAAFRSRCATSQTGRFCLDICPLAQLVDMFHARQASDRRDKIYALLGMASNDPGSSGLLVDYDISWAKLFSQLINFILKGVSVETWDGYPIAVIRSKGCVLGLVSSVNTDIVRADKQRLEITWNSPSESEWKLSYWTLEVSAEPVKEGDVVCLLQGAMLPTIIRMHHDYWNIIVIAAAFPEYLQAPISDKEPEIPRLSAILPHDFLLVWDWDMSLDESWRRNHQALE
;
A
#
# COMPACT_ATOMS: atom_id res chain seq x y z
N MET A 1 -8.22 -47.55 -28.30
CA MET A 1 -9.50 -48.05 -27.77
C MET A 1 -10.56 -46.99 -28.02
N THR A 2 -11.75 -47.43 -28.40
CA THR A 2 -12.81 -46.72 -29.13
C THR A 2 -13.29 -45.43 -28.46
N SER A 3 -13.06 -44.30 -29.14
CA SER A 3 -13.73 -43.02 -28.91
C SER A 3 -15.22 -43.17 -29.24
N THR A 4 -16.04 -43.39 -28.22
CA THR A 4 -17.49 -43.17 -28.31
C THR A 4 -17.72 -41.66 -28.41
N LYS A 5 -17.90 -41.17 -29.65
CA LYS A 5 -18.48 -39.85 -29.93
C LYS A 5 -19.90 -39.79 -29.37
N TYR A 6 -20.04 -39.42 -28.10
CA TYR A 6 -21.31 -38.93 -27.58
C TYR A 6 -21.56 -37.55 -28.20
N SER A 7 -22.59 -37.44 -29.05
CA SER A 7 -23.16 -36.13 -29.38
C SER A 7 -23.68 -35.53 -28.07
N PRO A 8 -23.20 -34.36 -27.61
CA PRO A 8 -23.72 -33.75 -26.41
C PRO A 8 -25.19 -33.40 -26.66
N SER A 9 -26.09 -33.96 -25.88
CA SER A 9 -27.45 -33.45 -25.78
C SER A 9 -27.35 -31.96 -25.48
N GLY A 10 -28.00 -31.10 -26.26
CA GLY A 10 -27.98 -29.64 -26.03
C GLY A 10 -28.65 -29.21 -24.72
N TYR A 11 -28.99 -30.15 -23.84
CA TYR A 11 -29.61 -29.93 -22.54
C TYR A 11 -29.08 -30.92 -21.49
N SER A 12 -28.96 -30.48 -20.24
CA SER A 12 -28.84 -31.33 -19.03
C SER A 12 -29.57 -30.72 -17.83
N GLN A 13 -30.00 -31.53 -16.88
CA GLN A 13 -30.61 -31.03 -15.64
C GLN A 13 -29.61 -30.16 -14.84
N PHE A 14 -28.37 -30.64 -14.68
CA PHE A 14 -27.28 -29.91 -14.03
C PHE A 14 -26.15 -29.63 -15.01
N ALA A 15 -25.54 -28.46 -14.93
CA ALA A 15 -24.25 -28.18 -15.54
C ALA A 15 -23.28 -27.59 -14.52
N CYS A 16 -21.99 -27.88 -14.69
CA CYS A 16 -20.94 -27.32 -13.87
C CYS A 16 -19.74 -26.87 -14.70
N ILE A 17 -19.26 -25.66 -14.44
CA ILE A 17 -18.05 -25.10 -15.04
C ILE A 17 -16.86 -25.53 -14.17
N GLY A 18 -15.95 -26.32 -14.73
CA GLY A 18 -14.77 -26.88 -14.06
C GLY A 18 -14.93 -28.34 -13.63
N ALA A 19 -13.88 -29.13 -13.82
CA ALA A 19 -13.79 -30.55 -13.44
C ALA A 19 -12.71 -30.82 -12.37
N GLY A 20 -12.50 -29.85 -11.47
CA GLY A 20 -11.66 -30.02 -10.29
C GLY A 20 -12.40 -30.67 -9.10
N PHE A 21 -11.82 -30.52 -7.90
CA PHE A 21 -12.40 -31.03 -6.66
C PHE A 21 -13.88 -30.63 -6.46
N SER A 22 -14.25 -29.40 -6.82
CA SER A 22 -15.63 -28.90 -6.72
C SER A 22 -16.62 -29.66 -7.62
N GLY A 23 -16.28 -29.82 -8.90
CA GLY A 23 -17.13 -30.54 -9.85
C GLY A 23 -17.29 -32.02 -9.49
N ILE A 24 -16.19 -32.67 -9.10
CA ILE A 24 -16.22 -34.08 -8.66
C ILE A 24 -17.08 -34.25 -7.40
N ALA A 25 -16.98 -33.34 -6.42
CA ALA A 25 -17.82 -33.36 -5.22
C ALA A 25 -19.31 -33.23 -5.56
N LEU A 26 -19.66 -32.31 -6.46
CA LEU A 26 -21.03 -32.12 -6.92
C LEU A 26 -21.58 -33.38 -7.59
N GLY A 27 -20.85 -33.92 -8.59
CA GLY A 27 -21.26 -35.11 -9.33
C GLY A 27 -21.41 -36.35 -8.44
N ALA A 28 -20.43 -36.59 -7.57
CA ALA A 28 -20.48 -37.69 -6.61
C ALA A 28 -21.68 -37.55 -5.66
N THR A 29 -21.93 -36.35 -5.14
CA THR A 29 -23.04 -36.10 -4.19
C THR A 29 -24.40 -36.24 -4.86
N LEU A 30 -24.59 -35.71 -6.07
CA LEU A 30 -25.81 -35.88 -6.87
C LEU A 30 -26.15 -37.36 -7.07
N LYS A 31 -25.15 -38.17 -7.45
CA LYS A 31 -25.31 -39.61 -7.64
C LYS A 31 -25.64 -40.34 -6.32
N ARG A 32 -24.89 -40.05 -5.25
CA ARG A 32 -25.02 -40.74 -3.96
C ARG A 32 -26.31 -40.44 -3.21
N TRP A 33 -26.74 -39.17 -3.20
CA TRP A 33 -27.86 -38.74 -2.36
C TRP A 33 -29.18 -38.70 -3.12
N TYR A 34 -29.14 -38.41 -4.42
CA TYR A 34 -30.35 -38.19 -5.22
C TYR A 34 -30.50 -39.18 -6.37
N GLY A 35 -29.49 -40.02 -6.64
CA GLY A 35 -29.49 -40.91 -7.80
C GLY A 35 -29.46 -40.18 -9.14
N ILE A 36 -29.12 -38.88 -9.14
CA ILE A 36 -29.14 -38.03 -10.34
C ILE A 36 -27.83 -38.18 -11.09
N THR A 37 -27.91 -38.58 -12.36
CA THR A 37 -26.76 -38.72 -13.27
C THR A 37 -26.83 -37.77 -14.47
N ASP A 38 -27.90 -36.99 -14.59
CA ASP A 38 -28.06 -35.97 -15.64
C ASP A 38 -27.33 -34.68 -15.27
N VAL A 39 -26.01 -34.75 -15.35
CA VAL A 39 -25.09 -33.65 -15.10
C VAL A 39 -24.07 -33.58 -16.22
N ARG A 40 -23.65 -32.37 -16.59
CA ARG A 40 -22.55 -32.12 -17.54
C ARG A 40 -21.51 -31.21 -16.92
N PHE A 41 -20.24 -31.50 -17.18
CA PHE A 41 -19.11 -30.67 -16.75
C PHE A 41 -18.37 -30.14 -17.97
N PHE A 42 -17.92 -28.90 -17.89
CA PHE A 42 -17.14 -28.24 -18.95
C PHE A 42 -15.78 -27.85 -18.40
N GLU A 43 -14.71 -28.40 -18.98
CA GLU A 43 -13.33 -28.23 -18.50
C GLU A 43 -12.43 -27.75 -19.64
N ARG A 44 -11.71 -26.65 -19.39
CA ARG A 44 -10.82 -26.03 -20.38
C ARG A 44 -9.57 -26.86 -20.63
N HIS A 45 -9.13 -27.59 -19.61
CA HIS A 45 -8.01 -28.50 -19.71
C HIS A 45 -8.38 -29.81 -20.42
N SER A 46 -7.37 -30.55 -20.87
CA SER A 46 -7.57 -31.83 -21.56
C SER A 46 -7.88 -33.00 -20.63
N ASP A 47 -7.88 -32.80 -19.31
CA ASP A 47 -8.17 -33.81 -18.30
C ASP A 47 -8.71 -33.12 -17.03
N LEU A 48 -9.27 -33.90 -16.11
CA LEU A 48 -9.81 -33.43 -14.84
C LEU A 48 -8.71 -33.04 -13.85
N GLY A 49 -9.07 -32.37 -12.76
CA GLY A 49 -8.20 -32.18 -11.59
C GLY A 49 -7.91 -30.75 -11.18
N GLY A 50 -8.31 -29.76 -11.98
CA GLY A 50 -8.21 -28.33 -11.67
C GLY A 50 -6.79 -27.91 -11.27
N THR A 51 -6.63 -27.34 -10.08
CA THR A 51 -5.32 -26.91 -9.53
C THR A 51 -4.24 -27.99 -9.63
N TRP A 52 -4.59 -29.24 -9.34
CA TRP A 52 -3.65 -30.36 -9.36
C TRP A 52 -3.42 -30.93 -10.76
N TYR A 53 -4.24 -30.57 -11.74
CA TYR A 53 -3.89 -30.78 -13.14
C TYR A 53 -2.92 -29.70 -13.63
N ALA A 54 -3.18 -28.43 -13.31
CA ALA A 54 -2.42 -27.31 -13.85
C ALA A 54 -1.01 -27.20 -13.25
N ASN A 55 -0.85 -27.34 -11.93
CA ASN A 55 0.39 -27.04 -11.23
C ASN A 55 1.33 -28.25 -11.15
N LYS A 56 2.13 -28.50 -12.20
CA LYS A 56 3.04 -29.66 -12.30
C LYS A 56 4.52 -29.34 -12.01
N TYR A 57 4.79 -28.26 -11.29
CA TYR A 57 6.16 -27.86 -10.98
C TYR A 57 6.83 -28.82 -9.98
N PRO A 58 8.16 -28.98 -10.01
CA PRO A 58 8.89 -29.82 -9.06
C PRO A 58 8.64 -29.41 -7.61
N GLY A 59 8.31 -30.39 -6.77
CA GLY A 59 8.00 -30.17 -5.35
C GLY A 59 6.55 -29.77 -5.07
N ALA A 60 5.69 -29.64 -6.09
CA ALA A 60 4.28 -29.33 -5.91
C ALA A 60 3.60 -30.33 -4.96
N ALA A 61 3.15 -29.84 -3.80
CA ALA A 61 2.50 -30.64 -2.77
C ALA A 61 1.45 -29.82 -2.01
N CYS A 62 0.49 -30.51 -1.38
CA CYS A 62 -0.49 -29.85 -0.52
C CYS A 62 0.11 -29.48 0.84
N ASP A 63 -0.35 -28.38 1.41
CA ASP A 63 0.03 -27.89 2.73
C ASP A 63 -0.99 -28.26 3.82
N VAL A 64 -2.02 -29.03 3.46
CA VAL A 64 -3.01 -29.61 4.38
C VAL A 64 -2.82 -31.13 4.42
N PRO A 65 -2.82 -31.76 5.61
CA PRO A 65 -2.70 -33.21 5.72
C PRO A 65 -3.70 -33.97 4.84
N SER A 66 -3.22 -34.99 4.12
CA SER A 66 -3.95 -35.78 3.12
C SER A 66 -5.27 -36.35 3.62
N VAL A 67 -5.30 -36.79 4.88
CA VAL A 67 -6.51 -37.34 5.53
C VAL A 67 -7.61 -36.28 5.69
N LEU A 68 -7.27 -34.99 5.77
CA LEU A 68 -8.22 -33.87 5.81
C LEU A 68 -8.41 -33.23 4.42
N TYR A 69 -7.39 -33.25 3.56
CA TYR A 69 -7.45 -32.82 2.15
C TYR A 69 -7.91 -33.96 1.22
N SER A 70 -8.95 -34.67 1.65
CA SER A 70 -9.67 -35.68 0.87
C SER A 70 -11.17 -35.52 1.09
N TYR A 71 -11.98 -36.15 0.24
CA TYR A 71 -13.42 -36.16 0.40
C TYR A 71 -13.79 -36.91 1.68
N SER A 72 -14.74 -36.38 2.44
CA SER A 72 -15.23 -37.03 3.67
C SER A 72 -15.89 -38.38 3.39
N PHE A 73 -16.38 -38.56 2.16
CA PHE A 73 -17.04 -39.76 1.70
C PHE A 73 -16.16 -40.75 0.94
N GLU A 74 -14.92 -40.37 0.60
CA GLU A 74 -13.91 -41.25 0.00
C GLU A 74 -12.56 -41.09 0.72
N PRO A 75 -12.45 -41.49 1.99
CA PRO A 75 -11.16 -41.52 2.66
C PRO A 75 -10.21 -42.52 1.97
N ASN A 76 -8.96 -42.12 1.75
CA ASN A 76 -7.94 -42.97 1.13
C ASN A 76 -6.93 -43.48 2.18
N PRO A 77 -6.93 -44.78 2.56
CA PRO A 77 -5.97 -45.32 3.54
C PRO A 77 -4.55 -45.50 2.98
N ASN A 78 -4.37 -45.31 1.67
CA ASN A 78 -3.14 -45.61 0.97
C ASN A 78 -2.25 -44.38 0.74
N TRP A 79 -2.57 -43.23 1.34
CA TRP A 79 -1.73 -42.04 1.26
C TRP A 79 -0.28 -42.38 1.63
N SER A 80 0.65 -41.95 0.79
CA SER A 80 2.07 -42.20 0.96
C SER A 80 2.66 -41.35 2.09
N ARG A 81 2.16 -40.12 2.23
CA ARG A 81 2.66 -39.10 3.16
C ARG A 81 1.53 -38.28 3.78
N VAL A 82 1.87 -37.58 4.86
CA VAL A 82 1.00 -36.59 5.51
C VAL A 82 0.70 -35.46 4.54
N LEU A 83 1.69 -34.89 3.87
CA LEU A 83 1.49 -33.89 2.82
C LEU A 83 1.68 -34.56 1.45
N PRO A 84 0.58 -34.88 0.73
CA PRO A 84 0.66 -35.64 -0.51
C PRO A 84 1.16 -34.76 -1.66
N SER A 85 1.87 -35.39 -2.60
CA SER A 85 2.35 -34.73 -3.81
C SER A 85 1.19 -34.38 -4.75
N GLN A 86 1.44 -33.47 -5.69
CA GLN A 86 0.47 -33.14 -6.73
C GLN A 86 0.03 -34.37 -7.52
N GLU A 87 0.95 -35.25 -7.91
CA GLU A 87 0.64 -36.45 -8.69
C GLU A 87 -0.27 -37.40 -7.90
N GLU A 88 0.02 -37.61 -6.61
CA GLU A 88 -0.78 -38.49 -5.75
C GLU A 88 -2.20 -37.94 -5.57
N LEU A 89 -2.35 -36.62 -5.39
CA LEU A 89 -3.65 -35.95 -5.31
C LEU A 89 -4.43 -36.01 -6.62
N TRP A 90 -3.74 -35.88 -7.76
CA TRP A 90 -4.38 -35.98 -9.06
C TRP A 90 -4.88 -37.41 -9.33
N ASN A 91 -4.08 -38.42 -8.98
CA ASN A 91 -4.48 -39.84 -9.07
C ASN A 91 -5.65 -40.16 -8.14
N TYR A 92 -5.68 -39.59 -6.93
CA TYR A 92 -6.83 -39.70 -6.03
C TYR A 92 -8.10 -39.08 -6.63
N GLN A 93 -8.01 -37.88 -7.24
CA GLN A 93 -9.16 -37.27 -7.92
C GLN A 93 -9.68 -38.14 -9.07
N LYS A 94 -8.77 -38.71 -9.89
CA LYS A 94 -9.13 -39.64 -10.97
C LYS A 94 -9.87 -40.86 -10.44
N HIS A 95 -9.32 -41.50 -9.40
CA HIS A 95 -9.95 -42.65 -8.76
C HIS A 95 -11.38 -42.35 -8.29
N VAL A 96 -11.59 -41.21 -7.64
CA VAL A 96 -12.93 -40.81 -7.18
C VAL A 96 -13.85 -40.51 -8.37
N ALA A 97 -13.37 -39.78 -9.38
CA ALA A 97 -14.17 -39.48 -10.57
C ALA A 97 -14.63 -40.75 -11.30
N ASP A 98 -13.73 -41.73 -11.44
CA ASP A 98 -14.00 -43.04 -12.05
C ASP A 98 -15.02 -43.84 -11.23
N LYS A 99 -14.87 -43.89 -9.90
CA LYS A 99 -15.81 -44.58 -8.99
C LYS A 99 -17.25 -44.06 -9.15
N TYR A 100 -17.40 -42.77 -9.43
CA TYR A 100 -18.71 -42.13 -9.62
C TYR A 100 -19.15 -42.02 -11.09
N ASP A 101 -18.40 -42.55 -12.05
CA ASP A 101 -18.68 -42.46 -13.50
C ASP A 101 -18.89 -41.01 -13.97
N LEU A 102 -17.99 -40.11 -13.54
CA LEU A 102 -18.02 -38.70 -13.93
C LEU A 102 -17.28 -38.38 -15.23
N PRO A 103 -16.18 -39.05 -15.62
CA PRO A 103 -15.49 -38.74 -16.88
C PRO A 103 -16.38 -38.84 -18.12
N SER A 104 -17.37 -39.76 -18.11
CA SER A 104 -18.37 -39.89 -19.20
C SER A 104 -19.31 -38.68 -19.31
N LYS A 105 -19.34 -37.81 -18.29
CA LYS A 105 -20.16 -36.60 -18.18
C LYS A 105 -19.35 -35.31 -18.39
N MET A 106 -18.03 -35.42 -18.46
CA MET A 106 -17.11 -34.29 -18.62
C MET A 106 -16.79 -34.06 -20.09
N THR A 107 -16.88 -32.80 -20.51
CA THR A 107 -16.39 -32.34 -21.81
C THR A 107 -15.09 -31.58 -21.55
N PHE A 108 -13.98 -32.12 -22.06
CA PHE A 108 -12.64 -31.56 -21.90
C PHE A 108 -12.21 -30.73 -23.11
N GLY A 109 -11.25 -29.83 -22.91
CA GLY A 109 -10.73 -28.96 -23.96
C GLY A 109 -11.76 -27.94 -24.45
N VAL A 110 -12.70 -27.54 -23.60
CA VAL A 110 -13.75 -26.58 -23.92
C VAL A 110 -13.84 -25.47 -22.86
N GLU A 111 -14.04 -24.24 -23.29
CA GLU A 111 -14.15 -23.07 -22.42
C GLU A 111 -15.57 -22.50 -22.51
N VAL A 112 -16.23 -22.33 -21.36
CA VAL A 112 -17.51 -21.63 -21.29
C VAL A 112 -17.22 -20.14 -21.32
N GLN A 113 -17.72 -19.42 -22.32
CA GLN A 113 -17.46 -17.99 -22.48
C GLN A 113 -18.60 -17.13 -21.91
N ARG A 114 -19.83 -17.62 -21.97
CA ARG A 114 -21.02 -16.88 -21.55
C ARG A 114 -22.08 -17.82 -20.98
N CYS A 115 -22.75 -17.38 -19.93
CA CYS A 115 -23.89 -18.05 -19.30
C CYS A 115 -25.02 -17.05 -19.16
N GLN A 116 -26.19 -17.31 -19.74
CA GLN A 116 -27.32 -16.40 -19.67
C GLN A 116 -28.57 -17.11 -19.14
N TRP A 117 -29.23 -16.49 -18.17
CA TRP A 117 -30.54 -16.94 -17.71
C TRP A 117 -31.63 -16.54 -18.71
N ILE A 118 -32.49 -17.49 -19.06
CA ILE A 118 -33.63 -17.30 -19.96
C ILE A 118 -34.92 -17.49 -19.16
N GLU A 119 -35.63 -16.38 -18.90
CA GLU A 119 -36.80 -16.37 -18.02
C GLU A 119 -37.95 -17.23 -18.56
N GLU A 120 -38.23 -17.17 -19.87
CA GLU A 120 -39.33 -17.90 -20.49
C GLU A 120 -39.12 -19.41 -20.38
N LYS A 121 -37.87 -19.86 -20.43
CA LYS A 121 -37.48 -21.28 -20.36
C LYS A 121 -37.17 -21.73 -18.94
N LYS A 122 -36.94 -20.81 -18.00
CA LYS A 122 -36.42 -21.07 -16.64
C LYS A 122 -35.15 -21.92 -16.65
N ARG A 123 -34.22 -21.56 -17.54
CA ARG A 123 -32.98 -22.29 -17.83
C ARG A 123 -31.83 -21.34 -18.09
N TRP A 124 -30.63 -21.84 -17.85
CA TRP A 124 -29.37 -21.24 -18.29
C TRP A 124 -29.01 -21.73 -19.70
N VAL A 125 -28.53 -20.83 -20.54
CA VAL A 125 -27.89 -21.13 -21.82
C VAL A 125 -26.40 -20.84 -21.69
N LEU A 126 -25.56 -21.84 -21.93
CA LEU A 126 -24.11 -21.73 -21.94
C LEU A 126 -23.62 -21.63 -23.37
N GLU A 127 -22.73 -20.69 -23.63
CA GLU A 127 -21.93 -20.59 -24.85
C GLU A 127 -20.56 -21.22 -24.61
N VAL A 128 -20.27 -22.30 -25.33
CA VAL A 128 -19.11 -23.15 -25.09
C VAL A 128 -18.23 -23.18 -26.33
N ARG A 129 -16.98 -22.77 -26.17
CA ARG A 129 -15.97 -22.75 -27.23
C ARG A 129 -15.05 -23.97 -27.12
N ASP A 130 -14.89 -24.71 -28.20
CA ASP A 130 -13.88 -25.74 -28.31
C ASP A 130 -12.49 -25.08 -28.44
N CYS A 131 -11.59 -25.37 -27.49
CA CYS A 131 -10.27 -24.73 -27.42
C CYS A 131 -9.33 -25.11 -28.57
N LYS A 132 -9.59 -26.21 -29.30
CA LYS A 132 -8.76 -26.65 -30.42
C LYS A 132 -9.26 -26.12 -31.75
N THR A 133 -10.57 -26.12 -31.96
CA THR A 133 -11.18 -25.74 -33.24
C THR A 133 -11.67 -24.31 -33.28
N GLY A 134 -11.88 -23.69 -32.11
CA GLY A 134 -12.52 -22.37 -31.99
C GLY A 134 -14.02 -22.38 -32.23
N ASN A 135 -14.62 -23.53 -32.55
CA ASN A 135 -16.05 -23.66 -32.78
C ASN A 135 -16.83 -23.41 -31.50
N VAL A 136 -17.91 -22.66 -31.62
CA VAL A 136 -18.82 -22.34 -30.51
C VAL A 136 -20.09 -23.17 -30.65
N PHE A 137 -20.54 -23.78 -29.56
CA PHE A 137 -21.82 -24.47 -29.46
C PHE A 137 -22.56 -24.06 -28.18
N HIS A 138 -23.86 -24.27 -28.15
CA HIS A 138 -24.70 -23.93 -27.00
C HIS A 138 -25.12 -25.17 -26.21
N HIS A 139 -25.20 -25.02 -24.89
CA HIS A 139 -25.72 -26.05 -23.98
C HIS A 139 -26.70 -25.43 -22.99
N GLU A 140 -27.92 -25.97 -22.91
CA GLU A 140 -28.91 -25.54 -21.92
C GLU A 140 -28.78 -26.35 -20.63
N CYS A 141 -28.99 -25.71 -19.48
CA CYS A 141 -29.17 -26.44 -18.24
C CYS A 141 -30.17 -25.77 -17.29
N ARG A 142 -30.73 -26.55 -16.37
CA ARG A 142 -31.67 -26.00 -15.39
C ARG A 142 -30.96 -25.43 -14.15
N PHE A 143 -29.99 -26.16 -13.61
CA PHE A 143 -29.19 -25.74 -12.46
C PHE A 143 -27.73 -25.61 -12.88
N LEU A 144 -27.17 -24.41 -12.66
CA LEU A 144 -25.81 -24.09 -13.07
C LEU A 144 -24.91 -23.96 -11.84
N PHE A 145 -23.75 -24.62 -11.88
CA PHE A 145 -22.75 -24.57 -10.83
C PHE A 145 -21.42 -24.02 -11.35
N ALA A 146 -20.81 -23.10 -10.62
CA ALA A 146 -19.47 -22.61 -10.88
C ALA A 146 -18.47 -23.27 -9.93
N GLY A 147 -17.68 -24.22 -10.46
CA GLY A 147 -16.58 -24.90 -9.78
C GLY A 147 -15.21 -24.53 -10.36
N SER A 148 -15.07 -23.32 -10.88
CA SER A 148 -13.90 -22.84 -11.63
C SER A 148 -12.64 -22.67 -10.77
N GLY A 149 -12.79 -22.48 -9.46
CA GLY A 149 -11.68 -22.26 -8.53
C GLY A 149 -11.20 -20.80 -8.50
N ILE A 150 -10.29 -20.51 -7.56
CA ILE A 150 -9.83 -19.14 -7.24
C ILE A 150 -8.34 -18.87 -7.55
N LEU A 151 -7.58 -19.91 -7.89
CA LEU A 151 -6.14 -19.83 -8.23
C LEU A 151 -5.95 -20.35 -9.66
N VAL A 152 -6.57 -19.67 -10.62
CA VAL A 152 -6.65 -20.12 -12.02
C VAL A 152 -5.73 -19.26 -12.89
N THR A 153 -5.94 -17.95 -12.87
CA THR A 153 -5.24 -17.02 -13.76
C THR A 153 -3.89 -16.62 -13.19
N PRO A 154 -2.77 -17.04 -13.81
CA PRO A 154 -1.44 -16.64 -13.35
C PRO A 154 -1.27 -15.12 -13.51
N ARG A 155 -0.52 -14.49 -12.61
CA ARG A 155 -0.15 -13.09 -12.81
C ARG A 155 0.82 -12.97 -13.97
N GLU A 156 0.51 -12.07 -14.89
CA GLU A 156 1.41 -11.74 -16.00
C GLU A 156 2.75 -11.20 -15.48
N ILE A 157 3.75 -11.24 -16.35
CA ILE A 157 5.04 -10.67 -16.06
C ILE A 157 4.95 -9.14 -16.07
N ASP A 158 5.28 -8.52 -14.94
CA ASP A 158 5.23 -7.08 -14.73
C ASP A 158 6.59 -6.38 -14.96
N ILE A 159 7.57 -7.13 -15.48
CA ILE A 159 8.92 -6.63 -15.76
C ILE A 159 9.07 -6.40 -17.27
N PRO A 160 9.39 -5.18 -17.72
CA PRO A 160 9.48 -4.86 -19.15
C PRO A 160 10.64 -5.59 -19.82
N GLY A 161 10.55 -5.84 -21.12
CA GLY A 161 11.63 -6.44 -21.92
C GLY A 161 11.60 -7.97 -21.99
N SER A 162 10.58 -8.61 -21.41
CA SER A 162 10.41 -10.07 -21.40
C SER A 162 10.46 -10.72 -22.79
N GLU A 163 9.99 -10.00 -23.81
CA GLU A 163 9.98 -10.40 -25.22
C GLU A 163 11.37 -10.51 -25.85
N ASN A 164 12.38 -9.87 -25.25
CA ASN A 164 13.74 -9.86 -25.77
C ASN A 164 14.62 -10.96 -25.16
N PHE A 165 14.13 -11.68 -24.14
CA PHE A 165 14.90 -12.72 -23.47
C PHE A 165 15.14 -13.92 -24.40
N LYS A 166 16.39 -14.33 -24.57
CA LYS A 166 16.74 -15.49 -25.41
C LYS A 166 16.47 -16.83 -24.73
N GLY A 167 16.41 -16.83 -23.40
CA GLY A 167 16.13 -18.01 -22.59
C GLY A 167 14.64 -18.32 -22.49
N SER A 168 14.28 -19.25 -21.58
CA SER A 168 12.88 -19.60 -21.33
C SER A 168 12.29 -18.83 -20.14
N ILE A 169 11.14 -18.17 -20.35
CA ILE A 169 10.32 -17.60 -19.29
C ILE A 169 9.02 -18.37 -19.20
N PHE A 170 8.62 -18.80 -18.00
CA PHE A 170 7.30 -19.40 -17.80
C PHE A 170 6.80 -19.24 -16.36
N HIS A 171 5.47 -19.20 -16.22
CA HIS A 171 4.81 -19.23 -14.93
C HIS A 171 4.72 -20.65 -14.38
N THR A 172 4.80 -20.78 -13.07
CA THR A 172 4.80 -22.07 -12.35
C THR A 172 3.55 -22.92 -12.57
N SER A 173 2.39 -22.30 -12.79
CA SER A 173 1.14 -22.99 -13.16
C SER A 173 1.10 -23.50 -14.60
N GLN A 174 2.08 -23.12 -15.42
CA GLN A 174 2.26 -23.55 -16.81
C GLN A 174 3.65 -24.16 -16.96
N TRP A 175 3.99 -25.07 -16.04
CA TRP A 175 5.32 -25.63 -15.92
C TRP A 175 5.78 -26.31 -17.21
N ARG A 176 6.93 -25.88 -17.73
CA ARG A 176 7.55 -26.41 -18.94
C ARG A 176 8.55 -27.52 -18.61
N SER A 177 8.09 -28.77 -18.69
CA SER A 177 8.91 -29.95 -18.42
C SER A 177 9.98 -30.21 -19.49
N ASP A 178 9.83 -29.58 -20.66
CA ASP A 178 10.79 -29.61 -21.77
C ASP A 178 12.02 -28.70 -21.54
N VAL A 179 11.97 -27.81 -20.54
CA VAL A 179 13.09 -26.92 -20.20
C VAL A 179 13.95 -27.55 -19.10
N ASP A 180 15.13 -28.04 -19.48
CA ASP A 180 16.13 -28.50 -18.51
C ASP A 180 16.77 -27.30 -17.78
N VAL A 181 16.84 -27.37 -16.46
CA VAL A 181 17.46 -26.36 -15.57
C VAL A 181 18.88 -26.77 -15.13
N SER A 182 19.32 -27.98 -15.49
CA SER A 182 20.58 -28.55 -15.04
C SER A 182 21.77 -27.76 -15.59
N GLY A 183 22.69 -27.35 -14.71
CA GLY A 183 23.88 -26.59 -15.09
C GLY A 183 23.60 -25.17 -15.62
N LYS A 184 22.38 -24.64 -15.44
CA LYS A 184 21.98 -23.31 -15.91
C LYS A 184 21.91 -22.27 -14.78
N ASN A 185 22.02 -21.01 -15.16
CA ASN A 185 21.70 -19.86 -14.30
C ASN A 185 20.18 -19.66 -14.30
N VAL A 186 19.54 -19.85 -13.16
CA VAL A 186 18.07 -19.77 -13.03
C VAL A 186 17.68 -18.62 -12.14
N VAL A 187 16.79 -17.75 -12.62
CA VAL A 187 16.19 -16.68 -11.82
C VAL A 187 14.77 -17.06 -11.43
N VAL A 188 14.47 -17.07 -10.13
CA VAL A 188 13.13 -17.30 -9.59
C VAL A 188 12.55 -16.00 -9.05
N ILE A 189 11.42 -15.55 -9.60
CA ILE A 189 10.77 -14.31 -9.17
C ILE A 189 9.61 -14.64 -8.22
N GLY A 190 9.72 -14.17 -6.98
CA GLY A 190 8.74 -14.42 -5.92
C GLY A 190 9.21 -15.45 -4.89
N ASN A 191 8.61 -15.40 -3.70
CA ASN A 191 9.01 -16.20 -2.54
C ASN A 191 7.81 -16.70 -1.71
N GLY A 192 6.65 -16.86 -2.33
CA GLY A 192 5.46 -17.45 -1.71
C GLY A 192 5.54 -18.99 -1.60
N CYS A 193 4.39 -19.64 -1.36
CA CYS A 193 4.31 -21.09 -1.16
C CYS A 193 4.94 -21.88 -2.32
N THR A 194 4.66 -21.48 -3.56
CA THR A 194 5.18 -22.15 -4.77
C THR A 194 6.71 -22.10 -4.84
N ALA A 195 7.30 -20.92 -4.61
CA ALA A 195 8.76 -20.78 -4.63
C ALA A 195 9.42 -21.59 -3.50
N ALA A 196 8.80 -21.62 -2.32
CA ALA A 196 9.28 -22.42 -1.19
C ALA A 196 9.33 -23.93 -1.49
N GLN A 197 8.52 -24.43 -2.43
CA GLN A 197 8.54 -25.83 -2.88
C GLN A 197 9.51 -26.05 -4.06
N ILE A 198 9.59 -25.10 -4.99
CA ILE A 198 10.42 -25.23 -6.20
C ILE A 198 11.91 -25.12 -5.86
N VAL A 199 12.31 -24.09 -5.12
CA VAL A 199 13.72 -23.79 -4.84
C VAL A 199 14.47 -25.00 -4.26
N PRO A 200 14.01 -25.66 -3.17
CA PRO A 200 14.69 -26.86 -2.67
C PRO A 200 14.67 -28.03 -3.66
N SER A 201 13.71 -28.08 -4.60
CA SER A 201 13.59 -29.17 -5.59
C SER A 201 14.52 -29.04 -6.79
N ILE A 202 15.05 -27.84 -7.05
CA ILE A 202 15.87 -27.57 -8.25
C ILE A 202 17.27 -27.03 -7.94
N VAL A 203 17.52 -26.46 -6.75
CA VAL A 203 18.79 -25.78 -6.41
C VAL A 203 20.02 -26.67 -6.63
N ASP A 204 19.96 -27.96 -6.32
CA ASP A 204 21.11 -28.86 -6.47
C ASP A 204 21.40 -29.23 -7.94
N LYS A 205 20.52 -28.86 -8.87
CA LYS A 205 20.67 -29.12 -10.31
C LYS A 205 21.20 -27.90 -11.05
N THR A 206 20.98 -26.69 -10.54
CA THR A 206 21.35 -25.45 -11.25
C THR A 206 22.84 -25.14 -11.10
N LYS A 207 23.42 -24.40 -12.07
CA LYS A 207 24.75 -23.82 -11.92
C LYS A 207 24.73 -22.72 -10.87
N HIS A 208 23.73 -21.84 -10.94
CA HIS A 208 23.44 -20.83 -9.92
C HIS A 208 21.93 -20.53 -9.92
N LEU A 209 21.33 -20.36 -8.74
CA LEU A 209 19.94 -19.95 -8.57
C LEU A 209 19.89 -18.60 -7.87
N THR A 210 19.36 -17.58 -8.55
CA THR A 210 19.07 -16.29 -7.93
C THR A 210 17.57 -16.15 -7.71
N GLN A 211 17.16 -15.90 -6.47
CA GLN A 211 15.76 -15.68 -6.14
C GLN A 211 15.52 -14.22 -5.74
N ILE A 212 14.55 -13.59 -6.40
CA ILE A 212 14.10 -12.23 -6.11
C ILE A 212 12.89 -12.30 -5.17
N VAL A 213 13.09 -11.86 -3.92
CA VAL A 213 12.08 -11.75 -2.87
C VAL A 213 11.21 -10.52 -3.12
N ARG A 214 9.89 -10.70 -3.12
CA ARG A 214 8.93 -9.59 -3.28
C ARG A 214 8.20 -9.24 -2.00
N ALA A 215 8.00 -10.21 -1.10
CA ALA A 215 7.28 -9.99 0.15
C ALA A 215 7.76 -10.96 1.23
N LYS A 216 7.77 -10.54 2.48
CA LYS A 216 8.12 -11.43 3.61
C LYS A 216 6.97 -12.40 3.92
N HIS A 217 7.28 -13.62 4.37
CA HIS A 217 6.29 -14.65 4.72
C HIS A 217 6.65 -15.33 6.04
N TRP A 218 5.66 -15.61 6.88
CA TRP A 218 5.85 -16.42 8.08
C TRP A 218 6.03 -17.89 7.70
N MET A 219 7.17 -18.48 8.08
CA MET A 219 7.46 -19.89 7.88
C MET A 219 7.38 -20.66 9.20
N LEU A 220 6.74 -21.84 9.14
CA LEU A 220 6.57 -22.74 10.27
C LEU A 220 7.32 -24.05 10.02
N PRO A 221 7.68 -24.79 11.09
CA PRO A 221 8.31 -26.10 10.97
C PRO A 221 7.53 -27.06 10.08
N PRO A 222 8.22 -27.96 9.36
CA PRO A 222 7.57 -28.98 8.56
C PRO A 222 6.63 -29.84 9.42
N ILE A 223 5.49 -30.20 8.83
CA ILE A 223 4.52 -31.16 9.41
C ILE A 223 4.43 -32.46 8.60
N ASP A 224 5.22 -32.58 7.54
CA ASP A 224 5.19 -33.72 6.64
C ASP A 224 5.92 -34.95 7.23
N GLY A 225 5.48 -36.13 6.83
CA GLY A 225 6.03 -37.41 7.25
C GLY A 225 5.49 -38.56 6.40
N VAL A 226 6.25 -39.66 6.30
CA VAL A 226 5.85 -40.85 5.55
C VAL A 226 4.86 -41.67 6.38
N TYR A 227 3.75 -42.10 5.78
CA TYR A 227 2.89 -43.10 6.39
C TYR A 227 3.51 -44.48 6.23
N THR A 228 3.85 -45.10 7.36
CA THR A 228 4.39 -46.46 7.38
C THR A 228 3.32 -47.47 6.95
N ASP A 229 3.74 -48.64 6.45
CA ASP A 229 2.80 -49.69 6.04
C ASP A 229 1.96 -50.22 7.22
N TYR A 230 2.49 -50.14 8.44
CA TYR A 230 1.73 -50.41 9.66
C TYR A 230 0.59 -49.41 9.87
N MET A 231 0.85 -48.10 9.72
CA MET A 231 -0.19 -47.07 9.82
C MET A 231 -1.25 -47.24 8.72
N LYS A 232 -0.83 -47.47 7.47
CA LYS A 232 -1.75 -47.74 6.35
C LYS A 232 -2.60 -48.99 6.62
N SER A 233 -2.03 -50.02 7.24
CA SER A 233 -2.76 -51.23 7.62
C SER A 233 -3.80 -50.95 8.72
N ILE A 234 -3.46 -50.15 9.73
CA ILE A 234 -4.43 -49.70 10.74
C ILE A 234 -5.60 -48.97 10.07
N PHE A 235 -5.30 -48.01 9.19
CA PHE A 235 -6.32 -47.24 8.47
C PHE A 235 -7.23 -48.10 7.60
N ARG A 236 -6.69 -49.17 6.99
CA ARG A 236 -7.43 -50.07 6.13
C ARG A 236 -8.31 -51.05 6.90
N TYR A 237 -7.81 -51.61 8.00
CA TYR A 237 -8.44 -52.75 8.66
C TYR A 237 -9.17 -52.42 9.97
N LEU A 238 -8.83 -51.31 10.64
CA LEU A 238 -9.49 -50.91 11.89
C LEU A 238 -10.49 -49.76 11.60
N PRO A 239 -11.80 -50.03 11.57
CA PRO A 239 -12.80 -49.04 11.20
C PRO A 239 -12.76 -47.79 12.09
N GLY A 240 -13.02 -46.63 11.49
CA GLY A 240 -13.11 -45.35 12.20
C GLY A 240 -11.78 -44.69 12.55
N THR A 241 -10.64 -45.39 12.47
CA THR A 241 -9.32 -44.80 12.82
C THR A 241 -8.96 -43.59 11.96
N MET A 242 -9.16 -43.66 10.64
CA MET A 242 -8.96 -42.52 9.75
C MET A 242 -9.89 -41.35 10.07
N MET A 243 -11.13 -41.61 10.48
CA MET A 243 -12.09 -40.57 10.83
C MET A 243 -11.69 -39.87 12.13
N ILE A 244 -11.17 -40.62 13.11
CA ILE A 244 -10.58 -40.07 14.34
C ILE A 244 -9.38 -39.19 13.99
N GLN A 245 -8.46 -39.68 13.15
CA GLN A 245 -7.30 -38.88 12.73
C GLN A 245 -7.73 -37.61 11.98
N ARG A 246 -8.70 -37.72 11.07
CA ARG A 246 -9.29 -36.57 10.36
C ARG A 246 -9.85 -35.55 11.34
N LEU A 247 -10.61 -36.00 12.34
CA LEU A 247 -11.19 -35.16 13.38
C LEU A 247 -10.08 -34.46 14.20
N LEU A 248 -9.04 -35.19 14.61
CA LEU A 248 -7.93 -34.60 15.35
C LEU A 248 -7.21 -33.52 14.54
N ILE A 249 -6.91 -33.78 13.27
CA ILE A 249 -6.28 -32.79 12.37
C ILE A 249 -7.19 -31.57 12.19
N PHE A 250 -8.50 -31.78 12.02
CA PHE A 250 -9.48 -30.70 11.96
C PHE A 250 -9.47 -29.85 13.24
N LEU A 251 -9.53 -30.47 14.41
CA LEU A 251 -9.49 -29.75 15.70
C LEU A 251 -8.19 -28.95 15.86
N PHE A 252 -7.05 -29.48 15.44
CA PHE A 252 -5.78 -28.75 15.44
C PHE A 252 -5.78 -27.57 14.48
N ALA A 253 -6.36 -27.73 13.28
CA ALA A 253 -6.53 -26.64 12.32
C ALA A 253 -7.43 -25.52 12.89
N GLU A 254 -8.55 -25.88 13.53
CA GLU A 254 -9.49 -24.93 14.13
C GLU A 254 -8.89 -24.12 15.29
N ILE A 255 -7.91 -24.66 16.02
CA ILE A 255 -7.20 -23.89 17.06
C ILE A 255 -6.54 -22.64 16.47
N GLU A 256 -6.09 -22.69 15.22
CA GLU A 256 -5.44 -21.57 14.56
C GLU A 256 -6.39 -20.40 14.26
N LEU A 257 -7.70 -20.66 14.18
CA LEU A 257 -8.72 -19.61 14.01
C LEU A 257 -8.72 -18.62 15.18
N LYS A 258 -8.22 -19.01 16.36
CA LYS A 258 -8.04 -18.12 17.53
C LYS A 258 -7.10 -16.95 17.26
N ALA A 259 -6.24 -17.04 16.25
CA ALA A 259 -5.35 -15.94 15.84
C ALA A 259 -6.08 -14.83 15.08
N VAL A 260 -7.26 -15.11 14.51
CA VAL A 260 -7.92 -14.23 13.54
C VAL A 260 -8.59 -13.00 14.17
N PRO A 261 -9.37 -13.09 15.26
CA PRO A 261 -10.05 -11.91 15.81
C PRO A 261 -9.08 -10.84 16.35
N MET A 262 -9.47 -9.57 16.35
CA MET A 262 -8.71 -8.47 16.95
C MET A 262 -9.04 -8.28 18.45
N THR A 263 -9.04 -9.37 19.21
CA THR A 263 -9.23 -9.34 20.67
C THR A 263 -7.90 -9.46 21.42
N THR A 264 -7.86 -9.04 22.68
CA THR A 264 -6.67 -9.15 23.53
C THR A 264 -6.16 -10.60 23.66
N SER A 265 -7.07 -11.58 23.73
CA SER A 265 -6.70 -13.00 23.79
C SER A 265 -6.06 -13.47 22.48
N ALA A 266 -6.61 -13.04 21.34
CA ALA A 266 -6.07 -13.37 20.03
C ALA A 266 -4.71 -12.70 19.79
N ALA A 267 -4.52 -11.45 20.23
CA ALA A 267 -3.23 -10.77 20.19
C ALA A 267 -2.14 -11.52 20.97
N LYS A 268 -2.45 -12.01 22.18
CA LYS A 268 -1.52 -12.86 22.96
C LYS A 268 -1.20 -14.17 22.23
N PHE A 269 -2.20 -14.80 21.61
CA PHE A 269 -1.99 -16.01 20.81
C PHE A 269 -1.08 -15.74 19.60
N ARG A 270 -1.33 -14.64 18.86
CA ARG A 270 -0.49 -14.20 17.74
C ARG A 270 0.93 -13.93 18.17
N GLN A 271 1.15 -13.22 19.28
CA GLN A 271 2.49 -12.94 19.81
C GLN A 271 3.26 -14.23 20.13
N LYS A 272 2.60 -15.20 20.76
CA LYS A 272 3.20 -16.52 21.05
C LYS A 272 3.56 -17.27 19.77
N ARG A 273 2.66 -17.27 18.79
CA ARG A 273 2.87 -17.93 17.49
C ARG A 273 3.96 -17.23 16.66
N ARG A 274 4.02 -15.90 16.71
CA ARG A 274 5.08 -15.07 16.12
C ARG A 274 6.45 -15.44 16.68
N ALA A 275 6.60 -15.45 18.01
CA ALA A 275 7.85 -15.81 18.65
C ALA A 275 8.32 -17.24 18.30
N TYR A 276 7.38 -18.19 18.19
CA TYR A 276 7.67 -19.54 17.77
C TYR A 276 8.16 -19.62 16.30
N ALA A 277 7.45 -18.95 15.38
CA ALA A 277 7.82 -18.91 13.97
C ALA A 277 9.15 -18.18 13.73
N GLU A 278 9.33 -17.02 14.37
CA GLU A 278 10.56 -16.23 14.25
C GLU A 278 11.78 -17.01 14.75
N LYS A 279 11.65 -17.68 15.91
CA LYS A 279 12.72 -18.53 16.43
C LYS A 279 13.11 -19.62 15.42
N PHE A 280 12.13 -20.36 14.90
CA PHE A 280 12.38 -21.39 13.91
C PHE A 280 13.07 -20.83 12.64
N MET A 281 12.61 -19.69 12.14
CA MET A 281 13.19 -19.04 10.97
C MET A 281 14.64 -18.61 11.21
N ARG A 282 14.94 -18.02 12.37
CA ARG A 282 16.30 -17.59 12.74
C ARG A 282 17.25 -18.78 12.94
N ASP A 283 16.76 -19.84 13.57
CA ASP A 283 17.55 -21.05 13.85
C ASP A 283 17.87 -21.83 12.56
N THR A 284 16.98 -21.80 11.57
CA THR A 284 17.11 -22.63 10.35
C THR A 284 17.72 -21.86 9.18
N ALA A 285 17.39 -20.58 9.00
CA ALA A 285 17.85 -19.78 7.87
C ALA A 285 19.27 -19.20 8.10
N PRO A 286 20.09 -19.03 7.04
CA PRO A 286 21.36 -18.33 7.16
C PRO A 286 21.19 -16.90 7.69
N ALA A 287 22.05 -16.50 8.64
CA ALA A 287 22.00 -15.17 9.27
C ALA A 287 21.99 -14.00 8.26
N LYS A 288 22.73 -14.14 7.15
CA LYS A 288 22.80 -13.15 6.06
C LYS A 288 21.45 -12.81 5.41
N TYR A 289 20.43 -13.66 5.58
CA TYR A 289 19.12 -13.48 4.95
C TYR A 289 17.99 -13.16 5.94
N HIS A 290 18.30 -12.99 7.24
CA HIS A 290 17.29 -12.72 8.25
C HIS A 290 16.48 -11.46 7.95
N ASP A 291 17.13 -10.38 7.50
CA ASP A 291 16.47 -9.11 7.18
C ASP A 291 15.54 -9.21 5.97
N LEU A 292 15.82 -10.13 5.04
CA LEU A 292 15.00 -10.39 3.85
C LEU A 292 13.82 -11.33 4.13
N LEU A 293 13.95 -12.22 5.12
CA LEU A 293 12.97 -13.28 5.36
C LEU A 293 11.98 -12.96 6.48
N ILE A 294 12.46 -12.38 7.59
CA ILE A 294 11.70 -12.27 8.83
C ILE A 294 10.66 -11.15 8.72
N PRO A 295 9.35 -11.45 8.76
CA PRO A 295 8.29 -10.46 8.62
C PRO A 295 8.19 -9.48 9.78
N ASP A 296 7.76 -8.26 9.48
CA ASP A 296 7.39 -7.20 10.42
C ASP A 296 5.89 -7.22 10.77
N PHE A 297 5.03 -7.75 9.89
CA PHE A 297 3.58 -7.84 10.10
C PHE A 297 3.11 -9.01 11.00
N GLU A 298 1.88 -8.91 11.52
CA GLU A 298 1.25 -9.88 12.42
C GLU A 298 1.06 -11.28 11.82
N ILE A 299 1.15 -12.34 12.64
CA ILE A 299 0.90 -13.70 12.18
C ILE A 299 -0.60 -13.93 11.95
N GLY A 300 -0.96 -14.67 10.89
CA GLY A 300 -2.35 -14.90 10.47
C GLY A 300 -2.89 -13.87 9.46
N CYS A 301 -2.16 -12.78 9.26
CA CYS A 301 -2.50 -11.71 8.33
C CYS A 301 -2.29 -12.13 6.85
N LYS A 302 -1.24 -12.92 6.56
CA LYS A 302 -1.07 -13.66 5.30
C LYS A 302 -1.09 -15.17 5.58
N ARG A 303 -1.33 -15.97 4.53
CA ARG A 303 -1.17 -17.43 4.59
C ARG A 303 0.26 -17.76 5.01
N ARG A 304 0.38 -18.57 6.06
CA ARG A 304 1.65 -19.11 6.55
C ARG A 304 2.16 -20.23 5.64
N ILE A 305 3.47 -20.42 5.62
CA ILE A 305 4.13 -21.47 4.82
C ILE A 305 4.66 -22.53 5.78
N TYR A 306 4.31 -23.79 5.59
CA TYR A 306 5.03 -24.89 6.22
C TYR A 306 6.31 -25.13 5.42
N ASP A 307 7.46 -25.04 6.07
CA ASP A 307 8.75 -25.17 5.41
C ASP A 307 8.90 -26.57 4.81
N SER A 308 9.19 -26.63 3.51
CA SER A 308 9.41 -27.87 2.75
C SER A 308 10.90 -28.16 2.52
N GLY A 309 11.77 -27.52 3.31
CA GLY A 309 13.22 -27.54 3.13
C GLY A 309 13.76 -26.27 2.47
N TYR A 310 12.93 -25.24 2.31
CA TYR A 310 13.31 -23.96 1.72
C TYR A 310 14.37 -23.27 2.56
N LEU A 311 14.17 -23.12 3.87
CA LEU A 311 15.13 -22.41 4.73
C LEU A 311 16.49 -23.12 4.75
N ALA A 312 16.47 -24.46 4.76
CA ALA A 312 17.69 -25.27 4.66
C ALA A 312 18.40 -25.08 3.32
N SER A 313 17.65 -25.01 2.21
CA SER A 313 18.23 -24.82 0.87
C SER A 313 18.97 -23.49 0.69
N LEU A 314 18.64 -22.47 1.50
CA LEU A 314 19.30 -21.16 1.46
C LEU A 314 20.77 -21.19 1.93
N HIS A 315 21.21 -22.28 2.57
CA HIS A 315 22.63 -22.50 2.90
C HIS A 315 23.46 -22.94 1.68
N SER A 316 22.82 -23.27 0.56
CA SER A 316 23.55 -23.71 -0.63
C SER A 316 24.49 -22.61 -1.15
N LYS A 317 25.67 -23.02 -1.62
CA LYS A 317 26.69 -22.10 -2.14
C LYS A 317 26.32 -21.53 -3.52
N ASN A 318 25.48 -22.22 -4.28
CA ASN A 318 25.01 -21.83 -5.61
C ASN A 318 23.65 -21.12 -5.56
N LEU A 319 23.25 -20.57 -4.40
CA LEU A 319 21.99 -19.85 -4.23
C LEU A 319 22.24 -18.43 -3.72
N THR A 320 21.63 -17.45 -4.38
CA THR A 320 21.57 -16.06 -3.92
C THR A 320 20.12 -15.64 -3.73
N LEU A 321 19.79 -15.22 -2.50
CA LEU A 321 18.54 -14.54 -2.20
C LEU A 321 18.76 -13.02 -2.23
N THR A 322 17.93 -12.29 -2.97
CA THR A 322 18.01 -10.83 -3.09
C THR A 322 16.61 -10.20 -3.07
N ASN A 323 16.50 -8.94 -2.66
CA ASN A 323 15.30 -8.11 -2.77
C ASN A 323 15.48 -6.95 -3.77
N GLU A 324 16.53 -7.02 -4.60
CA GLU A 324 16.78 -6.07 -5.68
C GLU A 324 15.57 -5.92 -6.60
N ARG A 325 15.33 -4.69 -7.04
CA ARG A 325 14.22 -4.39 -7.95
C ARG A 325 14.63 -4.78 -9.37
N ALA A 326 13.94 -5.75 -9.95
CA ALA A 326 14.05 -6.04 -11.37
C ALA A 326 13.51 -4.86 -12.20
N LEU A 327 14.39 -4.19 -12.93
CA LEU A 327 14.06 -3.02 -13.74
C LEU A 327 13.63 -3.42 -15.15
N LYS A 328 14.36 -4.36 -15.76
CA LYS A 328 14.15 -4.78 -17.15
C LYS A 328 14.71 -6.19 -17.39
N ILE A 329 14.07 -6.94 -18.26
CA ILE A 329 14.62 -8.19 -18.81
C ILE A 329 15.30 -7.87 -20.14
N VAL A 330 16.52 -8.37 -20.30
CA VAL A 330 17.35 -8.21 -21.49
C VAL A 330 17.73 -9.59 -22.03
N GLU A 331 18.43 -9.64 -23.18
CA GLU A 331 18.64 -10.90 -23.91
C GLU A 331 19.21 -12.06 -23.08
N ASN A 332 20.12 -11.77 -22.14
CA ASN A 332 20.88 -12.77 -21.38
C ASN A 332 20.60 -12.74 -19.87
N GLY A 333 19.58 -12.01 -19.40
CA GLY A 333 19.36 -11.87 -17.96
C GLY A 333 18.37 -10.79 -17.54
N VAL A 334 18.45 -10.43 -16.27
CA VAL A 334 17.61 -9.42 -15.62
C VAL A 334 18.49 -8.29 -15.13
N GLU A 335 18.22 -7.07 -15.61
CA GLU A 335 18.80 -5.84 -15.07
C GLU A 335 18.06 -5.47 -13.78
N THR A 336 18.82 -5.25 -12.72
CA THR A 336 18.31 -4.79 -11.43
C THR A 336 18.80 -3.38 -11.13
N ASP A 337 18.29 -2.79 -10.05
CA ASP A 337 18.77 -1.52 -9.52
C ASP A 337 20.19 -1.57 -8.95
N SER A 338 20.71 -2.76 -8.64
CA SER A 338 22.04 -2.93 -8.05
C SER A 338 23.06 -3.62 -8.97
N GLY A 339 22.61 -4.18 -10.10
CA GLY A 339 23.50 -4.84 -11.05
C GLY A 339 22.79 -5.64 -12.14
N PHE A 340 23.46 -6.70 -12.59
CA PHE A 340 22.98 -7.58 -13.65
C PHE A 340 22.95 -9.03 -13.17
N LEU A 341 21.82 -9.68 -13.35
CA LEU A 341 21.62 -11.09 -13.04
C LEU A 341 21.60 -11.91 -14.33
N GLU A 342 22.67 -12.66 -14.58
CA GLU A 342 22.71 -13.59 -15.70
C GLU A 342 21.63 -14.68 -15.53
N ALA A 343 20.87 -14.96 -16.59
CA ALA A 343 19.81 -15.96 -16.54
C ALA A 343 19.67 -16.69 -17.88
N ASP A 344 19.63 -18.02 -17.83
CA ASP A 344 19.24 -18.88 -18.94
C ASP A 344 17.74 -19.24 -18.88
N VAL A 345 17.18 -19.25 -17.67
CA VAL A 345 15.77 -19.58 -17.39
C VAL A 345 15.23 -18.64 -16.33
N ILE A 346 14.03 -18.11 -16.55
CA ILE A 346 13.29 -17.27 -15.59
C ILE A 346 11.99 -18.00 -15.22
N VAL A 347 11.83 -18.30 -13.93
CA VAL A 347 10.64 -18.97 -13.38
C VAL A 347 9.81 -17.95 -12.60
N LEU A 348 8.57 -17.74 -13.03
CA LEU A 348 7.64 -16.81 -12.37
C LEU A 348 6.83 -17.55 -11.29
N ALA A 349 7.19 -17.30 -10.03
CA ALA A 349 6.47 -17.74 -8.83
C ALA A 349 5.77 -16.55 -8.14
N ASN A 350 5.22 -15.64 -8.95
CA ASN A 350 4.58 -14.38 -8.54
C ASN A 350 3.07 -14.52 -8.21
N GLY A 351 2.49 -15.72 -8.35
CA GLY A 351 1.16 -16.06 -7.87
C GLY A 351 0.04 -15.85 -8.90
N PHE A 352 -1.19 -15.70 -8.42
CA PHE A 352 -2.40 -15.66 -9.26
C PHE A 352 -3.17 -14.36 -9.05
N SER A 353 -4.08 -14.03 -9.98
CA SER A 353 -5.16 -13.08 -9.70
C SER A 353 -6.19 -13.77 -8.79
N THR A 354 -6.34 -13.29 -7.56
CA THR A 354 -7.16 -13.96 -6.52
C THR A 354 -8.53 -13.32 -6.30
N ASN A 355 -8.75 -12.12 -6.85
CA ASN A 355 -10.00 -11.36 -6.66
C ASN A 355 -10.94 -11.48 -7.87
N THR A 356 -10.48 -12.14 -8.94
CA THR A 356 -11.29 -12.40 -10.12
C THR A 356 -11.87 -13.81 -10.02
N PHE A 357 -13.17 -13.91 -9.87
CA PHE A 357 -13.89 -15.17 -9.95
C PHE A 357 -14.44 -15.35 -11.38
N LEU A 358 -14.50 -16.59 -11.85
CA LEU A 358 -15.04 -16.93 -13.18
C LEU A 358 -14.41 -16.12 -14.33
N GLU A 359 -13.11 -15.86 -14.24
CA GLU A 359 -12.40 -15.09 -15.25
C GLU A 359 -12.53 -15.72 -16.65
N GLY A 360 -12.90 -14.89 -17.62
CA GLY A 360 -13.22 -15.29 -18.99
C GLY A 360 -14.64 -15.80 -19.21
N VAL A 361 -15.50 -15.80 -18.18
CA VAL A 361 -16.91 -16.22 -18.28
C VAL A 361 -17.84 -15.04 -17.95
N GLU A 362 -18.60 -14.58 -18.93
CA GLU A 362 -19.66 -13.61 -18.69
C GLU A 362 -20.91 -14.31 -18.16
N VAL A 363 -21.32 -14.04 -16.92
CA VAL A 363 -22.55 -14.58 -16.34
C VAL A 363 -23.61 -13.49 -16.29
N VAL A 364 -24.74 -13.72 -16.95
CA VAL A 364 -25.86 -12.78 -17.09
C VAL A 364 -27.08 -13.34 -16.39
N GLY A 365 -27.50 -12.69 -15.32
CA GLY A 365 -28.72 -12.99 -14.57
C GLY A 365 -29.96 -12.44 -15.26
N ARG A 366 -30.99 -12.09 -14.48
CA ARG A 366 -32.22 -11.47 -15.02
C ARG A 366 -31.99 -10.04 -15.52
N ASP A 367 -31.46 -9.19 -14.66
CA ASP A 367 -31.41 -7.74 -14.90
C ASP A 367 -29.97 -7.23 -15.09
N GLU A 368 -28.99 -7.99 -14.62
CA GLU A 368 -27.59 -7.56 -14.57
C GLU A 368 -26.60 -8.71 -14.82
N THR A 369 -25.37 -8.34 -15.14
CA THR A 369 -24.23 -9.25 -15.17
C THR A 369 -23.67 -9.48 -13.77
N LEU A 370 -23.00 -10.61 -13.55
CA LEU A 370 -22.35 -10.92 -12.27
C LEU A 370 -21.30 -9.87 -11.88
N ALA A 371 -20.61 -9.30 -12.87
CA ALA A 371 -19.66 -8.20 -12.64
C ALA A 371 -20.35 -6.93 -12.11
N GLN A 372 -21.47 -6.53 -12.71
CA GLN A 372 -22.28 -5.38 -12.26
C GLN A 372 -22.85 -5.61 -10.86
N HIS A 373 -23.34 -6.83 -10.60
CA HIS A 373 -23.84 -7.23 -9.30
C HIS A 373 -22.78 -7.06 -8.20
N TRP A 374 -21.57 -7.57 -8.42
CA TRP A 374 -20.46 -7.41 -7.49
C TRP A 374 -19.96 -5.97 -7.38
N GLU A 375 -19.98 -5.20 -8.47
CA GLU A 375 -19.67 -3.78 -8.42
C GLU A 375 -20.63 -3.02 -7.47
N SER A 376 -21.91 -3.41 -7.43
CA SER A 376 -22.90 -2.83 -6.51
C SER A 376 -22.57 -3.06 -5.02
N PHE A 377 -21.91 -4.18 -4.70
CA PHE A 377 -21.39 -4.48 -3.36
C PHE A 377 -19.97 -3.95 -3.13
N GLY A 378 -19.33 -3.44 -4.19
CA GLY A 378 -17.98 -2.92 -4.16
C GLY A 378 -16.88 -3.99 -4.16
N GLY A 379 -17.22 -5.24 -4.52
CA GLY A 379 -16.34 -6.39 -4.54
C GLY A 379 -17.10 -7.71 -4.76
N ALA A 380 -16.36 -8.80 -4.99
CA ALA A 380 -16.96 -10.12 -5.17
C ALA A 380 -17.60 -10.61 -3.86
N GLU A 381 -18.89 -10.89 -3.90
CA GLU A 381 -19.69 -11.26 -2.74
C GLU A 381 -20.70 -12.36 -3.08
N ALA A 382 -21.06 -13.18 -2.09
CA ALA A 382 -22.11 -14.18 -2.24
C ALA A 382 -22.70 -14.57 -0.88
N TYR A 383 -24.02 -14.74 -0.83
CA TYR A 383 -24.70 -15.27 0.33
C TYR A 383 -24.22 -16.68 0.65
N ASN A 384 -23.77 -16.86 1.90
CA ASN A 384 -23.16 -18.09 2.38
C ASN A 384 -22.05 -18.61 1.44
N CYS A 385 -21.30 -17.69 0.84
CA CYS A 385 -20.20 -17.94 -0.09
C CYS A 385 -20.61 -18.70 -1.38
N SER A 386 -21.90 -18.71 -1.74
CA SER A 386 -22.39 -19.62 -2.80
C SER A 386 -23.51 -19.06 -3.71
N ALA A 387 -24.49 -18.32 -3.18
CA ALA A 387 -25.67 -17.89 -3.94
C ALA A 387 -25.75 -16.36 -4.04
N MET A 388 -26.37 -15.85 -5.11
CA MET A 388 -26.59 -14.41 -5.34
C MET A 388 -28.02 -14.13 -5.81
N SER A 389 -28.55 -12.96 -5.47
CA SER A 389 -29.87 -12.48 -5.92
C SER A 389 -29.83 -12.08 -7.39
N GLY A 390 -30.92 -12.29 -8.14
CA GLY A 390 -30.96 -12.02 -9.58
C GLY A 390 -30.29 -13.10 -10.46
N PHE A 391 -29.72 -14.15 -9.86
CA PHE A 391 -29.12 -15.31 -10.55
C PHE A 391 -29.84 -16.62 -10.17
N PRO A 392 -31.05 -16.89 -10.69
CA PRO A 392 -31.84 -18.04 -10.25
C PRO A 392 -31.15 -19.36 -10.58
N ASN A 393 -31.28 -20.36 -9.71
CA ASN A 393 -30.70 -21.70 -9.88
C ASN A 393 -29.16 -21.74 -10.12
N PHE A 394 -28.44 -20.65 -9.83
CA PHE A 394 -26.99 -20.56 -9.98
C PHE A 394 -26.28 -20.60 -8.62
N PHE A 395 -25.22 -21.41 -8.52
CA PHE A 395 -24.44 -21.56 -7.29
C PHE A 395 -22.95 -21.62 -7.57
N MET A 396 -22.16 -20.90 -6.79
CA MET A 396 -20.71 -21.01 -6.75
C MET A 396 -20.27 -22.05 -5.71
N LEU A 397 -19.29 -22.86 -6.07
CA LEU A 397 -18.62 -23.82 -5.20
C LEU A 397 -17.23 -23.28 -4.87
N LEU A 398 -16.94 -23.06 -3.59
CA LEU A 398 -15.76 -22.32 -3.13
C LEU A 398 -15.77 -20.86 -3.67
N GLY A 399 -16.89 -20.17 -3.49
CA GLY A 399 -17.07 -18.77 -3.90
C GLY A 399 -16.40 -17.75 -2.96
N PRO A 400 -16.72 -16.46 -3.11
CA PRO A 400 -16.18 -15.39 -2.28
C PRO A 400 -16.32 -15.68 -0.78
N ASN A 401 -15.32 -15.30 0.02
CA ASN A 401 -15.28 -15.51 1.47
C ASN A 401 -15.26 -16.98 1.96
N ALA A 402 -15.16 -17.97 1.06
CA ALA A 402 -15.12 -19.40 1.44
C ALA A 402 -13.73 -19.88 1.91
N THR A 403 -12.65 -19.14 1.61
CA THR A 403 -11.27 -19.57 1.89
C THR A 403 -10.68 -18.83 3.08
N THR A 404 -10.71 -19.47 4.24
CA THR A 404 -10.21 -18.91 5.51
C THR A 404 -8.71 -19.16 5.75
N GLY A 405 -8.08 -20.02 4.94
CA GLY A 405 -6.63 -20.28 4.98
C GLY A 405 -6.12 -21.11 6.16
N HIS A 406 -6.95 -21.40 7.17
CA HIS A 406 -6.56 -22.19 8.34
C HIS A 406 -6.89 -23.68 8.23
N THR A 407 -7.82 -24.07 7.35
CA THR A 407 -8.39 -25.43 7.23
C THR A 407 -8.55 -25.87 5.76
N SER A 408 -9.08 -27.08 5.55
CA SER A 408 -9.18 -27.72 4.23
C SER A 408 -10.23 -27.08 3.31
N ALA A 409 -9.81 -26.68 2.11
CA ALA A 409 -10.72 -26.20 1.06
C ALA A 409 -11.72 -27.27 0.61
N ILE A 410 -11.40 -28.56 0.73
CA ILE A 410 -12.32 -29.65 0.37
C ILE A 410 -13.55 -29.66 1.28
N MET A 411 -13.37 -29.31 2.56
CA MET A 411 -14.49 -29.17 3.49
C MET A 411 -15.41 -28.00 3.09
N ALA A 412 -14.84 -26.86 2.71
CA ALA A 412 -15.61 -25.73 2.21
C ALA A 412 -16.41 -26.10 0.94
N ILE A 413 -15.77 -26.83 0.02
CA ILE A 413 -16.42 -27.35 -1.20
C ILE A 413 -17.61 -28.25 -0.86
N GLU A 414 -17.42 -29.26 -0.02
CA GLU A 414 -18.51 -30.18 0.38
C GLU A 414 -19.64 -29.43 1.09
N ASN A 415 -19.31 -28.44 1.92
CA ASN A 415 -20.32 -27.59 2.57
C ASN A 415 -21.11 -26.75 1.56
N SER A 416 -20.46 -26.15 0.55
CA SER A 416 -21.13 -25.41 -0.53
C SER A 416 -22.05 -26.31 -1.36
N VAL A 417 -21.60 -27.52 -1.72
CA VAL A 417 -22.43 -28.51 -2.44
C VAL A 417 -23.65 -28.89 -1.59
N ASN A 418 -23.44 -29.21 -0.31
CA ASN A 418 -24.53 -29.58 0.60
C ASN A 418 -25.53 -28.44 0.78
N PHE A 419 -25.03 -27.21 0.92
CA PHE A 419 -25.88 -26.01 1.03
C PHE A 419 -26.75 -25.83 -0.21
N ALA A 420 -26.15 -25.80 -1.40
CA ALA A 420 -26.86 -25.61 -2.66
C ALA A 420 -27.89 -26.73 -2.92
N LEU A 421 -27.51 -28.00 -2.74
CA LEU A 421 -28.43 -29.12 -3.00
C LEU A 421 -29.57 -29.20 -1.98
N ARG A 422 -29.38 -28.76 -0.73
CA ARG A 422 -30.47 -28.63 0.25
C ARG A 422 -31.49 -27.58 -0.16
N ILE A 423 -31.03 -26.46 -0.71
CA ILE A 423 -31.88 -25.39 -1.25
C ILE A 423 -32.65 -25.88 -2.48
N LEU A 424 -31.98 -26.63 -3.36
CA LEU A 424 -32.59 -27.14 -4.59
C LEU A 424 -33.54 -28.32 -4.37
N LYS A 425 -33.39 -29.08 -3.27
CA LYS A 425 -34.16 -30.30 -2.97
C LYS A 425 -35.68 -30.17 -3.20
N PRO A 426 -36.38 -29.10 -2.76
CA PRO A 426 -37.83 -28.98 -2.94
C PRO A 426 -38.25 -28.82 -4.40
N VAL A 427 -37.36 -28.35 -5.27
CA VAL A 427 -37.68 -28.05 -6.67
C VAL A 427 -37.15 -29.10 -7.65
N LEU A 428 -36.34 -30.07 -7.22
CA LEU A 428 -35.70 -31.06 -8.10
C LEU A 428 -36.69 -31.79 -9.02
N SER A 429 -37.83 -32.21 -8.48
CA SER A 429 -38.87 -32.95 -9.21
C SER A 429 -39.79 -32.08 -10.07
N SER A 430 -39.83 -30.76 -9.84
CA SER A 430 -40.69 -29.83 -10.57
C SER A 430 -40.00 -29.38 -11.86
N PRO A 431 -40.53 -29.63 -13.08
CA PRO A 431 -39.85 -29.29 -14.34
C PRO A 431 -39.47 -27.81 -14.49
N ASN A 432 -40.25 -26.92 -13.87
CA ASN A 432 -40.12 -25.47 -13.93
C ASN A 432 -39.77 -24.85 -12.56
N GLY A 433 -39.24 -25.64 -11.63
CA GLY A 433 -38.90 -25.17 -10.32
C GLY A 433 -37.66 -24.26 -10.34
N VAL A 434 -37.78 -23.11 -9.71
CA VAL A 434 -36.76 -22.07 -9.65
C VAL A 434 -36.55 -21.72 -8.18
N VAL A 435 -35.30 -21.58 -7.77
CA VAL A 435 -34.94 -21.00 -6.49
C VAL A 435 -34.08 -19.78 -6.72
N GLU A 436 -34.36 -18.73 -5.97
CA GLU A 436 -33.69 -17.45 -6.06
C GLU A 436 -33.53 -16.89 -4.65
N LEU A 437 -32.42 -16.17 -4.46
CA LEU A 437 -32.11 -15.50 -3.21
C LEU A 437 -32.80 -14.13 -3.17
N ASP A 438 -33.40 -13.82 -2.02
CA ASP A 438 -33.92 -12.50 -1.72
C ASP A 438 -32.77 -11.47 -1.60
N ARG A 439 -32.88 -10.34 -2.31
CA ARG A 439 -31.86 -9.29 -2.34
C ARG A 439 -31.54 -8.75 -0.95
N ASP A 440 -32.56 -8.51 -0.12
CA ASP A 440 -32.36 -7.98 1.23
C ASP A 440 -31.63 -9.00 2.12
N ALA A 441 -31.84 -10.30 1.89
CA ALA A 441 -31.13 -11.36 2.60
C ALA A 441 -29.65 -11.40 2.23
N GLU A 442 -29.32 -11.19 0.95
CA GLU A 442 -27.95 -11.03 0.47
C GLU A 442 -27.27 -9.82 1.12
N GLU A 443 -27.90 -8.64 1.02
CA GLU A 443 -27.34 -7.39 1.56
C GLU A 443 -27.09 -7.48 3.07
N ARG A 444 -28.03 -8.02 3.85
CA ARG A 444 -27.82 -8.25 5.29
C ARG A 444 -26.66 -9.19 5.57
N TYR A 445 -26.51 -10.24 4.76
CA TYR A 445 -25.42 -11.21 4.94
C TYR A 445 -24.07 -10.57 4.62
N VAL A 446 -23.95 -9.91 3.47
CA VAL A 446 -22.72 -9.25 3.02
C VAL A 446 -22.29 -8.17 4.01
N ASN A 447 -23.20 -7.30 4.43
CA ASN A 447 -22.89 -6.24 5.40
C ASN A 447 -22.40 -6.81 6.74
N ARG A 448 -23.02 -7.91 7.21
CA ARG A 448 -22.55 -8.59 8.42
C ARG A 448 -21.16 -9.20 8.24
N ILE A 449 -20.90 -9.87 7.12
CA ILE A 449 -19.58 -10.45 6.86
C ILE A 449 -18.50 -9.37 6.80
N GLN A 450 -18.76 -8.25 6.13
CA GLN A 450 -17.82 -7.14 6.07
C GLN A 450 -17.57 -6.51 7.45
N ASP A 451 -18.60 -6.35 8.28
CA ASP A 451 -18.45 -5.92 9.68
C ASP A 451 -17.62 -6.92 10.51
N ASP A 452 -17.87 -8.23 10.37
CA ASP A 452 -17.10 -9.27 11.06
C ASP A 452 -15.63 -9.29 10.61
N LEU A 453 -15.38 -9.22 9.31
CA LEU A 453 -14.02 -9.17 8.74
C LEU A 453 -13.24 -7.94 9.20
N SER A 454 -13.91 -6.79 9.35
CA SER A 454 -13.28 -5.55 9.83
C SER A 454 -12.65 -5.70 11.22
N LYS A 455 -13.15 -6.64 12.03
CA LYS A 455 -12.70 -6.96 13.40
C LYS A 455 -11.65 -8.07 13.44
N THR A 456 -11.05 -8.42 12.31
CA THR A 456 -10.05 -9.50 12.19
C THR A 456 -8.68 -8.98 11.78
N VAL A 457 -7.66 -9.82 11.99
CA VAL A 457 -6.27 -9.59 11.57
C VAL A 457 -6.13 -9.41 10.05
N TRP A 458 -7.10 -9.89 9.26
CA TRP A 458 -7.11 -9.69 7.81
C TRP A 458 -7.31 -8.22 7.43
N ASN A 459 -7.94 -7.42 8.31
CA ASN A 459 -8.09 -5.98 8.14
C ASN A 459 -7.00 -5.17 8.90
N SER A 460 -6.09 -5.82 9.66
CA SER A 460 -5.12 -5.15 10.53
C SER A 460 -3.79 -4.80 9.86
N GLY A 461 -3.75 -4.60 8.53
CA GLY A 461 -2.60 -4.01 7.85
C GLY A 461 -1.62 -4.97 7.16
N CYS A 462 -2.09 -6.03 6.50
CA CYS A 462 -1.25 -6.76 5.52
C CYS A 462 -1.01 -6.03 4.20
N GLN A 463 -1.67 -4.88 4.07
CA GLN A 463 -1.54 -3.88 3.03
C GLN A 463 -1.67 -2.53 3.75
N SER A 464 -0.99 -1.48 3.28
CA SER A 464 -1.15 -0.13 3.84
C SER A 464 -2.61 0.32 3.67
N CYS A 465 -3.41 0.09 4.70
CA CYS A 465 -4.84 0.36 4.72
C CYS A 465 -5.09 1.69 5.43
N ILE A 466 -5.94 2.52 4.83
CA ILE A 466 -6.39 3.79 5.37
C ILE A 466 -7.90 3.73 5.59
N ARG A 467 -8.42 4.56 6.49
CA ARG A 467 -9.86 4.79 6.57
C ARG A 467 -10.24 5.95 5.67
N LEU A 468 -11.42 5.88 5.07
CA LEU A 468 -12.03 6.92 4.26
C LEU A 468 -13.41 7.23 4.83
N LEU A 469 -13.77 8.51 4.78
CA LEU A 469 -15.06 9.03 5.18
C LEU A 469 -15.97 9.15 3.95
N ARG A 470 -17.06 8.41 3.92
CA ARG A 470 -18.17 8.67 3.00
C ARG A 470 -19.08 9.72 3.60
N LEU A 471 -19.09 10.91 3.03
CA LEU A 471 -20.00 12.01 3.35
C LEU A 471 -21.31 11.84 2.55
N LEU A 472 -22.42 11.62 3.23
CA LEU A 472 -23.71 11.35 2.60
C LEU A 472 -24.39 12.64 2.10
N PRO A 473 -25.18 12.56 1.02
CA PRO A 473 -25.92 13.70 0.48
C PRO A 473 -27.05 14.14 1.43
N HIS A 474 -27.59 15.33 1.18
CA HIS A 474 -28.65 15.91 1.99
C HIS A 474 -29.83 16.42 1.16
N GLN A 475 -31.05 16.35 1.71
CA GLN A 475 -32.24 16.95 1.09
C GLN A 475 -32.46 18.41 1.52
N ASP A 476 -31.99 18.80 2.71
CA ASP A 476 -32.14 20.15 3.29
C ASP A 476 -30.80 20.63 3.89
N GLN A 477 -30.44 21.89 3.70
CA GLN A 477 -29.18 22.47 4.17
C GLN A 477 -29.01 22.41 5.70
N TYR A 478 -30.12 22.35 6.43
CA TYR A 478 -30.16 22.22 7.89
C TYR A 478 -30.17 20.77 8.38
N ALA A 479 -30.22 19.78 7.48
CA ALA A 479 -30.18 18.37 7.86
C ALA A 479 -28.85 18.03 8.56
N PRO A 480 -28.85 17.09 9.53
CA PRO A 480 -27.63 16.66 10.20
C PRO A 480 -26.62 16.09 9.19
N ILE A 481 -25.33 16.33 9.43
CA ILE A 481 -24.25 15.76 8.61
C ILE A 481 -24.10 14.29 8.99
N ASN A 482 -24.45 13.40 8.06
CA ASN A 482 -24.29 11.95 8.20
C ASN A 482 -23.10 11.47 7.39
N CYS A 483 -22.25 10.67 8.02
CA CYS A 483 -21.05 10.10 7.42
C CYS A 483 -20.93 8.61 7.76
N GLN A 484 -20.20 7.87 6.93
CA GLN A 484 -19.81 6.49 7.19
C GLN A 484 -18.28 6.35 7.10
N LEU A 485 -17.67 5.59 8.00
CA LEU A 485 -16.23 5.31 7.95
C LEU A 485 -15.98 3.90 7.39
N PHE A 486 -15.10 3.78 6.39
CA PHE A 486 -14.77 2.49 5.80
C PHE A 486 -13.28 2.37 5.48
N HIS A 487 -12.79 1.14 5.32
CA HIS A 487 -11.36 0.85 5.08
C HIS A 487 -11.07 0.78 3.57
N CYS A 488 -9.89 1.27 3.16
CA CYS A 488 -9.42 1.28 1.77
C CYS A 488 -7.91 1.00 1.71
N THR A 489 -7.48 0.20 0.74
CA THR A 489 -6.08 -0.20 0.55
C THR A 489 -5.36 0.73 -0.44
N LEU A 490 -4.16 1.21 -0.09
CA LEU A 490 -3.34 2.09 -0.94
C LEU A 490 -2.45 1.36 -1.97
N GLU A 491 -2.75 0.12 -2.35
CA GLU A 491 -1.95 -0.66 -3.32
C GLU A 491 -2.54 -0.63 -4.74
N SER A 492 -1.67 -0.48 -5.73
CA SER A 492 -1.99 -0.13 -7.13
C SER A 492 -2.51 -1.28 -8.01
N SER A 493 -2.75 -2.48 -7.47
CA SER A 493 -3.06 -3.67 -8.27
C SER A 493 -4.56 -3.93 -8.50
N GLY A 494 -5.44 -3.09 -7.97
CA GLY A 494 -6.86 -3.03 -8.33
C GLY A 494 -7.33 -1.62 -8.06
N GLY A 495 -7.76 -0.90 -9.10
CA GLY A 495 -7.93 0.57 -9.10
C GLY A 495 -8.35 1.16 -7.74
N ILE A 496 -7.54 2.10 -7.23
CA ILE A 496 -7.84 2.82 -5.98
C ILE A 496 -9.20 3.49 -6.15
N ARG A 497 -10.16 3.23 -5.25
CA ARG A 497 -11.42 3.98 -5.23
C ARG A 497 -11.07 5.48 -5.13
N PRO A 498 -11.49 6.32 -6.09
CA PRO A 498 -11.09 7.72 -6.10
C PRO A 498 -11.62 8.40 -4.83
N TYR A 499 -10.73 9.06 -4.11
CA TYR A 499 -11.07 9.86 -2.94
C TYR A 499 -10.42 11.23 -3.02
N GLU A 500 -11.01 12.20 -2.33
CA GLU A 500 -10.47 13.54 -2.15
C GLU A 500 -9.82 13.63 -0.77
N ALA A 501 -8.70 14.32 -0.62
CA ALA A 501 -8.11 14.56 0.70
C ALA A 501 -8.41 16.00 1.15
N LEU A 502 -8.80 16.18 2.42
CA LEU A 502 -9.06 17.49 2.97
C LEU A 502 -7.82 18.03 3.70
N SER A 503 -7.45 19.26 3.34
CA SER A 503 -6.43 20.07 3.98
C SER A 503 -7.12 21.23 4.68
N TYR A 504 -7.14 21.26 6.00
CA TYR A 504 -7.93 22.23 6.76
C TYR A 504 -7.36 22.53 8.15
N VAL A 505 -7.98 23.49 8.81
CA VAL A 505 -7.58 24.05 10.10
C VAL A 505 -8.36 23.37 11.23
N TRP A 506 -7.75 22.65 12.18
CA TRP A 506 -8.47 21.78 13.13
C TRP A 506 -9.46 22.44 14.14
N GLY A 507 -9.44 23.75 14.30
CA GLY A 507 -9.99 24.49 15.46
C GLY A 507 -9.18 24.33 16.77
N SER A 508 -9.68 24.94 17.84
CA SER A 508 -9.29 24.63 19.22
C SER A 508 -9.75 23.22 19.63
N ASP A 509 -9.20 22.66 20.72
CA ASP A 509 -9.65 21.38 21.29
C ASP A 509 -11.11 21.41 21.78
N TYR A 510 -11.67 22.61 21.89
CA TYR A 510 -13.10 22.81 22.09
C TYR A 510 -13.84 22.40 20.80
N LYS A 511 -14.62 21.32 20.91
CA LYS A 511 -15.41 20.74 19.80
C LYS A 511 -16.90 21.04 20.02
N PRO A 512 -17.37 22.26 19.66
CA PRO A 512 -18.75 22.65 19.90
C PRO A 512 -19.73 21.89 19.02
N GLU A 513 -19.29 21.46 17.83
CA GLU A 513 -20.14 20.88 16.81
C GLU A 513 -20.03 19.36 16.78
N SER A 514 -21.04 18.70 16.21
CA SER A 514 -21.05 17.24 16.10
C SER A 514 -21.64 16.76 14.78
N ILE A 515 -21.04 15.71 14.24
CA ILE A 515 -21.55 14.99 13.07
C ILE A 515 -22.00 13.59 13.47
N SER A 516 -22.84 12.97 12.66
CA SER A 516 -23.23 11.57 12.82
C SER A 516 -22.27 10.70 11.99
N LEU A 517 -21.47 9.86 12.65
CA LEU A 517 -20.56 8.90 12.03
C LEU A 517 -21.04 7.49 12.34
N ASP A 518 -21.45 6.72 11.32
CA ASP A 518 -21.97 5.36 11.47
C ASP A 518 -23.10 5.26 12.52
N GLY A 519 -23.95 6.31 12.58
CA GLY A 519 -25.05 6.42 13.56
C GLY A 519 -24.63 6.87 14.96
N CYS A 520 -23.34 7.07 15.21
CA CYS A 520 -22.80 7.59 16.47
C CYS A 520 -22.49 9.09 16.38
N ARG A 521 -22.69 9.83 17.47
CA ARG A 521 -22.37 11.26 17.53
C ARG A 521 -20.87 11.46 17.72
N LEU A 522 -20.19 12.04 16.73
CA LEU A 522 -18.77 12.38 16.79
C LEU A 522 -18.60 13.90 16.98
N PRO A 523 -18.00 14.38 18.09
CA PRO A 523 -17.68 15.79 18.25
C PRO A 523 -16.50 16.19 17.35
N ILE A 524 -16.64 17.33 16.67
CA ILE A 524 -15.61 17.88 15.77
C ILE A 524 -15.45 19.40 15.96
N GLY A 525 -14.30 19.94 15.55
CA GLY A 525 -14.03 21.37 15.62
C GLY A 525 -14.85 22.17 14.60
N GLU A 526 -15.07 23.46 14.87
CA GLU A 526 -15.89 24.37 14.06
C GLU A 526 -15.43 24.46 12.59
N SER A 527 -14.11 24.53 12.36
CA SER A 527 -13.57 24.64 11.00
C SER A 527 -13.75 23.35 10.21
N LEU A 528 -13.60 22.16 10.84
CA LEU A 528 -13.93 20.89 10.19
C LEU A 528 -15.41 20.81 9.87
N PHE A 529 -16.27 21.21 10.81
CA PHE A 529 -17.71 21.21 10.62
C PHE A 529 -18.10 22.10 9.45
N SER A 530 -17.58 23.32 9.39
CA SER A 530 -17.83 24.22 8.26
C SER A 530 -17.30 23.66 6.94
N ALA A 531 -16.09 23.08 6.92
CA ALA A 531 -15.54 22.48 5.71
C ALA A 531 -16.42 21.33 5.19
N VAL A 532 -16.78 20.38 6.05
CA VAL A 532 -17.63 19.24 5.68
C VAL A 532 -19.03 19.72 5.26
N LEU A 533 -19.58 20.73 5.93
CA LEU A 533 -20.87 21.33 5.58
C LEU A 533 -20.87 21.92 4.17
N HIS A 534 -19.80 22.61 3.78
CA HIS A 534 -19.64 23.20 2.44
C HIS A 534 -19.26 22.19 1.36
N LEU A 535 -18.60 21.09 1.74
CA LEU A 535 -18.27 20.00 0.82
C LEU A 535 -19.44 19.06 0.57
N ARG A 536 -20.41 19.00 1.47
CA ARG A 536 -21.60 18.17 1.34
C ARG A 536 -22.43 18.59 0.13
N ASP A 537 -22.73 17.65 -0.76
CA ASP A 537 -23.57 17.86 -1.95
C ASP A 537 -25.02 17.43 -1.69
N ARG A 538 -25.97 17.94 -2.49
CA ARG A 538 -27.39 17.59 -2.37
C ARG A 538 -27.74 16.22 -2.94
N SER A 539 -26.96 15.75 -3.91
CA SER A 539 -27.32 14.61 -4.76
C SER A 539 -26.26 13.53 -4.84
N ILE A 540 -24.99 13.85 -4.51
CA ILE A 540 -23.86 12.93 -4.69
C ILE A 540 -23.15 12.72 -3.35
N GLU A 541 -22.85 11.47 -3.01
CA GLU A 541 -21.97 11.16 -1.88
C GLU A 541 -20.52 11.50 -2.22
N ARG A 542 -19.75 11.95 -1.23
CA ARG A 542 -18.31 12.24 -1.41
C ARG A 542 -17.45 11.34 -0.56
N ILE A 543 -16.37 10.84 -1.14
CA ILE A 543 -15.37 10.04 -0.43
C ILE A 543 -14.19 10.94 -0.08
N LEU A 544 -14.02 11.20 1.21
CA LEU A 544 -13.02 12.11 1.76
C LEU A 544 -12.03 11.36 2.64
N TRP A 545 -10.75 11.72 2.56
CA TRP A 545 -9.79 11.43 3.61
C TRP A 545 -9.59 12.68 4.47
N ILE A 546 -9.89 12.57 5.76
CA ILE A 546 -9.80 13.64 6.75
C ILE A 546 -9.00 13.11 7.92
N ASP A 547 -7.80 13.63 8.16
CA ASP A 547 -6.85 13.12 9.15
C ASP A 547 -7.45 13.00 10.57
N ALA A 548 -8.27 13.97 11.00
CA ALA A 548 -8.91 13.96 12.32
C ALA A 548 -9.89 12.80 12.53
N ILE A 549 -10.49 12.29 11.46
CA ILE A 549 -11.52 11.24 11.53
C ILE A 549 -10.94 9.90 11.06
N CYS A 550 -10.10 9.91 10.03
CA CYS A 550 -9.57 8.73 9.36
C CYS A 550 -8.36 8.11 10.07
N ILE A 551 -7.68 8.86 10.93
CA ILE A 551 -6.58 8.35 11.77
C ILE A 551 -7.06 8.25 13.21
N ASN A 552 -6.72 7.15 13.90
CA ASN A 552 -7.08 6.97 15.29
C ASN A 552 -6.09 7.79 16.08
N GLN A 553 -6.53 8.98 16.48
CA GLN A 553 -5.66 9.89 17.19
C GLN A 553 -5.22 9.30 18.53
N GLU A 554 -6.04 8.46 19.17
CA GLU A 554 -5.78 7.87 20.49
C GLU A 554 -4.74 6.74 20.47
N ASP A 555 -4.50 6.11 19.32
CA ASP A 555 -3.49 5.06 19.16
C ASP A 555 -2.20 5.64 18.56
N THR A 556 -1.16 5.80 19.39
CA THR A 556 0.13 6.36 18.97
C THR A 556 0.87 5.51 17.94
N LYS A 557 0.66 4.19 17.94
CA LYS A 557 1.30 3.28 16.98
C LYS A 557 0.61 3.34 15.63
N GLU A 558 -0.72 3.31 15.63
CA GLU A 558 -1.49 3.50 14.40
C GLU A 558 -1.21 4.88 13.81
N LYS A 559 -1.24 5.93 14.65
CA LYS A 559 -0.90 7.29 14.25
C LYS A 559 0.50 7.33 13.63
N GLY A 560 1.52 6.79 14.30
CA GLY A 560 2.88 6.71 13.74
C GLY A 560 2.92 6.10 12.34
N HIS A 561 2.22 4.98 12.14
CA HIS A 561 2.14 4.31 10.84
C HIS A 561 1.39 5.12 9.76
N GLN A 562 0.26 5.74 10.12
CA GLN A 562 -0.54 6.57 9.21
C GLN A 562 0.20 7.86 8.83
N VAL A 563 0.93 8.46 9.76
CA VAL A 563 1.76 9.66 9.54
C VAL A 563 2.90 9.39 8.56
N GLN A 564 3.58 8.25 8.71
CA GLN A 564 4.58 7.81 7.73
C GLN A 564 3.98 7.64 6.33
N SER A 565 2.68 7.35 6.23
CA SER A 565 1.96 7.14 4.99
C SER A 565 1.31 8.40 4.42
N MET A 566 1.29 9.53 5.12
CA MET A 566 0.56 10.74 4.70
C MET A 566 0.99 11.27 3.33
N ALA A 567 2.30 11.33 3.05
CA ALA A 567 2.78 11.73 1.74
C ALA A 567 2.20 10.84 0.62
N LYS A 568 2.12 9.52 0.86
CA LYS A 568 1.49 8.58 -0.06
C LYS A 568 0.00 8.85 -0.20
N ILE A 569 -0.71 9.04 0.91
CA ILE A 569 -2.16 9.29 0.95
C ILE A 569 -2.54 10.55 0.16
N TYR A 570 -1.84 11.66 0.36
CA TYR A 570 -2.15 12.89 -0.37
C TYR A 570 -1.74 12.79 -1.86
N ALA A 571 -0.70 12.03 -2.19
CA ALA A 571 -0.28 11.82 -3.57
C ALA A 571 -1.21 10.87 -4.36
N THR A 572 -1.84 9.91 -3.69
CA THR A 572 -2.82 9.00 -4.30
C THR A 572 -4.23 9.56 -4.37
N ALA A 573 -4.53 10.64 -3.64
CA ALA A 573 -5.81 11.32 -3.71
C ALA A 573 -6.05 11.89 -5.12
N THR A 574 -7.31 11.88 -5.58
CA THR A 574 -7.71 12.46 -6.87
C THR A 574 -7.44 13.97 -6.88
N ARG A 575 -7.72 14.63 -5.76
CA ARG A 575 -7.36 16.03 -5.49
C ARG A 575 -7.27 16.28 -3.99
N VAL A 576 -6.53 17.33 -3.64
CA VAL A 576 -6.42 17.85 -2.27
C VAL A 576 -7.18 19.17 -2.20
N ILE A 577 -8.16 19.24 -1.30
CA ILE A 577 -8.97 20.43 -1.09
C ILE A 577 -8.37 21.21 0.06
N VAL A 578 -7.85 22.40 -0.22
CA VAL A 578 -7.34 23.34 0.78
C VAL A 578 -8.48 24.24 1.23
N TRP A 579 -8.90 24.12 2.49
CA TRP A 579 -9.96 24.91 3.09
C TRP A 579 -9.38 26.09 3.89
N LEU A 580 -9.61 27.31 3.40
CA LEU A 580 -9.12 28.55 4.02
C LEU A 580 -10.09 29.15 5.06
N GLY A 581 -11.35 28.71 5.08
CA GLY A 581 -12.38 29.23 5.99
C GLY A 581 -13.65 29.71 5.26
N ASN A 582 -14.50 30.43 5.98
CA ASN A 582 -15.75 30.97 5.43
C ASN A 582 -15.50 32.20 4.55
N ALA A 583 -16.32 32.37 3.50
CA ALA A 583 -16.23 33.48 2.57
C ALA A 583 -16.57 34.83 3.24
N THR A 584 -15.76 35.85 2.95
CA THR A 584 -16.15 37.26 3.13
C THR A 584 -16.86 37.77 1.87
N PRO A 585 -17.66 38.86 1.94
CA PRO A 585 -18.42 39.37 0.78
C PRO A 585 -17.59 39.61 -0.48
N ASP A 586 -16.31 39.95 -0.32
CA ASP A 586 -15.40 40.34 -1.41
C ASP A 586 -14.44 39.22 -1.86
N ILE A 587 -14.55 38.01 -1.30
CA ILE A 587 -13.57 36.93 -1.51
C ILE A 587 -13.46 36.49 -2.98
N ASN A 588 -14.58 36.47 -3.71
CA ASN A 588 -14.61 36.08 -5.12
C ASN A 588 -13.80 37.06 -5.98
N GLN A 589 -13.92 38.36 -5.69
CA GLN A 589 -13.19 39.39 -6.41
C GLN A 589 -11.69 39.31 -6.12
N SER A 590 -11.30 39.06 -4.87
CA SER A 590 -9.89 38.87 -4.50
C SER A 590 -9.27 37.62 -5.11
N LEU A 591 -9.99 36.50 -5.16
CA LEU A 591 -9.53 35.28 -5.84
C LEU A 591 -9.36 35.51 -7.34
N GLU A 592 -10.23 36.32 -7.96
CA GLU A 592 -10.10 36.70 -9.37
C GLU A 592 -8.88 37.61 -9.62
N VAL A 593 -8.57 38.52 -8.70
CA VAL A 593 -7.33 39.33 -8.75
C VAL A 593 -6.09 38.44 -8.67
N ILE A 594 -6.07 37.48 -7.74
CA ILE A 594 -4.98 36.50 -7.60
C ILE A 594 -4.85 35.67 -8.88
N ARG A 595 -5.97 35.18 -9.44
CA ARG A 595 -5.99 34.42 -10.69
C ARG A 595 -5.39 35.21 -11.85
N ASN A 596 -5.78 36.48 -12.01
CA ASN A 596 -5.27 37.35 -13.07
C ASN A 596 -3.78 37.71 -12.89
N ALA A 597 -3.32 37.92 -11.65
CA ALA A 597 -1.90 38.11 -11.35
C ALA A 597 -1.08 36.89 -11.77
N GLY A 598 -1.57 35.68 -11.44
CA GLY A 598 -0.91 34.42 -11.80
C GLY A 598 -0.86 34.18 -13.31
N PHE A 599 -1.93 34.54 -14.03
CA PHE A 599 -1.98 34.41 -15.50
C PHE A 599 -1.05 35.39 -16.23
N THR A 600 -1.00 36.64 -15.77
CA THR A 600 -0.26 37.71 -16.47
C THR A 600 1.21 37.83 -16.03
N ALA A 601 1.58 37.20 -14.92
CA ALA A 601 2.89 37.36 -14.27
C ALA A 601 3.27 38.83 -14.00
N LYS A 602 2.25 39.69 -13.82
CA LYS A 602 2.42 41.14 -13.58
C LYS A 602 1.64 41.55 -12.33
N GLN A 603 2.19 42.53 -11.62
CA GLN A 603 1.52 43.15 -10.49
C GLN A 603 0.21 43.81 -10.94
N PRO A 604 -0.96 43.37 -10.45
CA PRO A 604 -2.24 43.97 -10.80
C PRO A 604 -2.44 45.33 -10.11
N THR A 605 -3.32 46.17 -10.65
CA THR A 605 -3.78 47.38 -9.94
C THR A 605 -4.67 46.98 -8.76
N ILE A 606 -4.14 47.05 -7.54
CA ILE A 606 -4.84 46.66 -6.32
C ILE A 606 -5.62 47.86 -5.76
N THR A 607 -6.93 47.70 -5.56
CA THR A 607 -7.75 48.66 -4.80
C THR A 607 -7.65 48.37 -3.30
N LYS A 608 -7.89 49.36 -2.44
CA LYS A 608 -7.83 49.19 -0.98
C LYS A 608 -8.79 48.11 -0.43
N LEU A 609 -9.93 47.90 -1.09
CA LEU A 609 -10.86 46.80 -0.78
C LEU A 609 -10.26 45.43 -1.11
N ASN A 610 -9.66 45.28 -2.29
CA ASN A 610 -9.02 44.04 -2.72
C ASN A 610 -7.80 43.72 -1.83
N GLU A 611 -7.04 44.73 -1.42
CA GLU A 611 -5.90 44.58 -0.50
C GLU A 611 -6.33 43.96 0.83
N ASN A 612 -7.38 44.48 1.46
CA ASN A 612 -7.90 43.95 2.73
C ASN A 612 -8.36 42.50 2.62
N ALA A 613 -9.06 42.14 1.54
CA ALA A 613 -9.55 40.78 1.35
C ALA A 613 -8.44 39.78 0.95
N ILE A 614 -7.41 40.22 0.20
CA ILE A 614 -6.19 39.40 -0.03
C ILE A 614 -5.42 39.23 1.29
N LEU A 615 -5.34 40.27 2.13
CA LEU A 615 -4.72 40.17 3.46
C LEU A 615 -5.44 39.14 4.34
N VAL A 616 -6.77 39.01 4.26
CA VAL A 616 -7.52 37.95 4.97
C VAL A 616 -7.11 36.55 4.48
N ILE A 617 -6.91 36.37 3.17
CA ILE A 617 -6.45 35.10 2.58
C ILE A 617 -5.03 34.77 3.06
N VAL A 618 -4.09 35.71 3.00
CA VAL A 618 -2.68 35.44 3.34
C VAL A 618 -2.46 35.37 4.85
N LYS A 619 -3.28 36.07 5.64
CA LYS A 619 -3.38 35.89 7.10
C LYS A 619 -4.20 34.66 7.48
N ALA A 620 -4.75 33.91 6.51
CA ALA A 620 -5.48 32.69 6.83
C ALA A 620 -4.53 31.76 7.61
N PRO A 621 -4.99 31.21 8.75
CA PRO A 621 -4.14 30.43 9.63
C PRO A 621 -3.42 29.29 8.90
N TRP A 622 -3.97 28.79 7.79
CA TRP A 622 -3.39 27.76 6.93
C TRP A 622 -1.91 28.03 6.55
N PHE A 623 -1.52 29.25 6.15
CA PHE A 623 -0.16 29.52 5.65
C PHE A 623 0.98 29.38 6.68
N GLN A 624 0.68 29.32 7.97
CA GLN A 624 1.67 29.47 9.05
C GLN A 624 2.19 28.14 9.65
N ARG A 625 1.93 26.96 9.02
CA ARG A 625 1.81 25.68 9.76
C ARG A 625 2.71 24.50 9.33
N ILE A 626 3.01 23.56 10.27
CA ILE A 626 3.57 22.19 10.07
C ILE A 626 2.78 20.99 10.67
N TRP A 627 2.50 20.84 11.99
CA TRP A 627 1.67 19.74 12.58
C TRP A 627 1.12 19.89 14.06
N VAL A 628 -0.11 19.47 14.47
CA VAL A 628 -0.64 19.43 15.91
C VAL A 628 -1.61 18.28 16.30
N ARG A 629 -1.52 17.80 17.56
CA ARG A 629 -2.64 17.47 18.49
C ARG A 629 -2.30 17.98 19.92
N GLU A 630 -3.20 18.60 20.67
CA GLU A 630 -2.94 19.05 22.06
C GLU A 630 -3.41 18.05 23.15
N SER A 631 -2.72 18.08 24.29
CA SER A 631 -3.12 17.42 25.55
C SER A 631 -2.54 18.17 26.76
N PHE A 632 -3.38 19.03 27.35
CA PHE A 632 -3.55 19.42 28.77
C PHE A 632 -2.49 20.17 29.63
N SER A 633 -2.98 21.31 30.17
CA SER A 633 -3.08 21.73 31.59
C SER A 633 -2.24 22.92 32.12
N SER A 634 -2.97 23.81 32.81
CA SER A 634 -2.60 24.87 33.77
C SER A 634 -2.29 26.30 33.27
N LEU A 635 -3.27 27.17 33.53
CA LEU A 635 -3.20 28.60 33.90
C LEU A 635 -1.82 29.30 33.83
N TRP A 636 -1.53 29.99 32.73
CA TRP A 636 -1.17 31.43 32.67
C TRP A 636 -0.89 31.90 31.23
N GLU A 637 -1.39 33.10 30.90
CA GLU A 637 -1.02 34.06 29.82
C GLU A 637 -0.93 33.51 28.37
N GLY A 638 -1.73 33.87 27.36
CA GLY A 638 -2.25 35.19 26.99
C GLY A 638 -1.92 35.47 25.51
N ILE A 639 -2.83 35.11 24.58
CA ILE A 639 -2.97 35.64 23.20
C ILE A 639 -1.93 35.21 22.10
N ALA A 640 -1.40 33.99 22.07
CA ALA A 640 -0.55 33.58 20.93
C ALA A 640 -0.67 32.14 20.41
N ASP A 641 -1.70 31.39 20.81
CA ASP A 641 -1.80 29.97 20.49
C ASP A 641 -2.96 29.72 19.55
N MET A 642 -2.72 29.47 18.25
CA MET A 642 -3.68 28.72 17.42
C MET A 642 -3.09 28.17 16.11
N MET A 643 -2.59 26.92 16.21
CA MET A 643 -2.91 25.77 15.33
C MET A 643 -2.19 25.57 13.98
N ILE A 644 -2.07 24.28 13.57
CA ILE A 644 -0.97 23.76 12.74
C ILE A 644 -1.34 22.47 11.93
N LYS A 645 -1.04 22.35 10.61
CA LYS A 645 -0.86 21.17 9.67
C LYS A 645 -1.00 21.58 8.17
N VAL A 646 0.08 21.73 7.35
CA VAL A 646 -0.06 22.15 5.91
C VAL A 646 0.96 21.59 4.90
N LEU A 647 2.22 21.32 5.29
CA LEU A 647 3.31 21.12 4.31
C LEU A 647 3.13 19.88 3.40
N GLN A 648 2.91 18.71 3.98
CA GLN A 648 2.77 17.47 3.20
C GLN A 648 1.53 17.51 2.29
N GLU A 649 0.50 18.25 2.67
CA GLU A 649 -0.79 18.29 1.98
C GLU A 649 -0.64 19.02 0.64
N ALA A 650 0.04 20.18 0.64
CA ALA A 650 0.37 20.93 -0.57
C ALA A 650 1.53 20.29 -1.36
N ALA A 651 2.49 19.68 -0.67
CA ALA A 651 3.67 19.08 -1.30
C ALA A 651 3.43 17.68 -1.87
N ALA A 652 2.42 16.93 -1.41
CA ALA A 652 2.14 15.62 -1.96
C ALA A 652 1.04 15.66 -3.03
N ALA A 653 0.17 16.68 -2.97
CA ALA A 653 -0.94 16.82 -3.90
C ALA A 653 -0.48 16.81 -5.36
N ARG A 654 -1.28 16.14 -6.20
CA ARG A 654 -1.15 16.20 -7.67
C ARG A 654 -2.06 17.23 -8.30
N HIS A 655 -3.19 17.50 -7.64
CA HIS A 655 -4.16 18.52 -8.02
C HIS A 655 -4.67 19.18 -6.74
N ILE A 656 -4.48 20.50 -6.62
CA ILE A 656 -4.90 21.29 -5.45
C ILE A 656 -6.07 22.16 -5.86
N VAL A 657 -7.13 22.16 -5.06
CA VAL A 657 -8.22 23.12 -5.16
C VAL A 657 -8.29 23.91 -3.87
N VAL A 658 -8.17 25.23 -3.96
CA VAL A 658 -8.25 26.12 -2.80
C VAL A 658 -9.69 26.63 -2.69
N LYS A 659 -10.29 26.47 -1.51
CA LYS A 659 -11.67 26.83 -1.19
C LYS A 659 -11.75 27.82 -0.03
N CYS A 660 -12.62 28.82 -0.19
CA CYS A 660 -13.00 29.76 0.85
C CYS A 660 -14.52 30.00 0.76
N GLY A 661 -15.30 29.40 1.68
CA GLY A 661 -16.75 29.29 1.55
C GLY A 661 -17.15 28.54 0.27
N GLN A 662 -17.97 29.18 -0.57
CA GLN A 662 -18.39 28.62 -1.88
C GLN A 662 -17.42 28.99 -3.01
N ALA A 663 -16.44 29.87 -2.77
CA ALA A 663 -15.49 30.29 -3.77
C ALA A 663 -14.38 29.24 -3.92
N GLU A 664 -13.98 28.94 -5.16
CA GLU A 664 -12.89 28.03 -5.46
C GLU A 664 -11.93 28.58 -6.53
N ILE A 665 -10.66 28.20 -6.40
CA ILE A 665 -9.60 28.52 -7.35
C ILE A 665 -8.66 27.32 -7.50
N ASP A 666 -8.14 27.13 -8.71
CA ASP A 666 -7.08 26.16 -8.97
C ASP A 666 -5.81 26.52 -8.18
N GLY A 667 -5.19 25.52 -7.55
CA GLY A 667 -4.03 25.74 -6.68
C GLY A 667 -2.84 26.36 -7.42
N TYR A 668 -2.56 25.95 -8.66
CA TYR A 668 -1.45 26.54 -9.42
C TYR A 668 -1.71 28.01 -9.70
N ALA A 669 -2.92 28.36 -10.17
CA ALA A 669 -3.31 29.74 -10.39
C ALA A 669 -3.23 30.59 -9.10
N PHE A 670 -3.64 30.02 -7.97
CA PHE A 670 -3.60 30.67 -6.67
C PHE A 670 -2.16 30.96 -6.20
N PHE A 671 -1.29 29.95 -6.19
CA PHE A 671 0.10 30.12 -5.72
C PHE A 671 0.95 30.95 -6.69
N ALA A 672 0.73 30.83 -8.00
CA ALA A 672 1.39 31.69 -8.99
C ALA A 672 0.99 33.17 -8.80
N GLY A 673 -0.30 33.43 -8.54
CA GLY A 673 -0.79 34.77 -8.25
C GLY A 673 -0.19 35.37 -6.99
N LEU A 674 -0.15 34.59 -5.90
CA LEU A 674 0.47 35.03 -4.64
C LEU A 674 1.97 35.34 -4.78
N GLY A 675 2.69 34.61 -5.64
CA GLY A 675 4.11 34.87 -5.89
C GLY A 675 4.41 36.23 -6.52
N VAL A 676 3.47 36.74 -7.32
CA VAL A 676 3.62 38.02 -8.04
C VAL A 676 3.14 39.20 -7.19
N LEU A 677 2.21 38.98 -6.25
CA LEU A 677 1.56 40.04 -5.47
C LEU A 677 2.51 40.71 -4.46
N GLU A 678 2.78 42.00 -4.68
CA GLU A 678 3.42 42.89 -3.70
C GLU A 678 2.38 43.77 -3.00
N LEU A 679 2.18 43.57 -1.69
CA LEU A 679 1.32 44.43 -0.87
C LEU A 679 2.16 45.44 -0.07
N PRO A 680 1.79 46.73 -0.03
CA PRO A 680 2.50 47.78 0.73
C PRO A 680 2.52 47.60 2.26
N HIS A 681 1.80 46.61 2.80
CA HIS A 681 1.50 46.49 4.23
C HIS A 681 2.64 45.83 5.03
N LYS A 682 3.03 46.41 6.18
CA LYS A 682 4.10 45.88 7.06
C LYS A 682 3.87 44.45 7.54
N ASP A 683 2.62 44.07 7.82
CA ASP A 683 2.29 42.68 8.18
C ASP A 683 2.53 41.68 7.03
N TYR A 684 2.45 42.13 5.78
CA TYR A 684 2.65 41.27 4.61
C TYR A 684 4.13 40.93 4.40
N THR A 685 5.06 41.81 4.78
CA THR A 685 6.50 41.53 4.61
C THR A 685 6.99 40.36 5.47
N GLY A 686 6.34 40.08 6.62
CA GLY A 686 6.63 38.89 7.43
C GLY A 686 5.93 37.60 6.94
N LEU A 687 4.78 37.72 6.27
CA LEU A 687 3.98 36.57 5.80
C LEU A 687 4.34 36.13 4.37
N ARG A 688 4.94 37.02 3.57
CA ARG A 688 5.36 36.75 2.20
C ARG A 688 6.32 35.53 2.09
N PRO A 689 7.37 35.38 2.91
CA PRO A 689 8.24 34.19 2.89
C PRO A 689 7.48 32.88 3.13
N LEU A 690 6.49 32.88 4.03
CA LEU A 690 5.67 31.70 4.33
C LEU A 690 4.81 31.29 3.14
N ALA A 691 4.16 32.25 2.48
CA ALA A 691 3.36 31.99 1.29
C ALA A 691 4.22 31.47 0.12
N LEU A 692 5.41 32.04 -0.07
CA LEU A 692 6.34 31.67 -1.14
C LEU A 692 6.92 30.26 -0.96
N THR A 693 7.29 29.87 0.26
CA THR A 693 7.79 28.50 0.53
C THR A 693 6.70 27.43 0.36
N VAL A 694 5.42 27.74 0.60
CA VAL A 694 4.31 26.84 0.24
C VAL A 694 4.07 26.84 -1.27
N ALA A 695 4.17 27.99 -1.93
CA ALA A 695 4.05 28.09 -3.38
C ALA A 695 5.13 27.24 -4.08
N TYR A 696 6.37 27.24 -3.60
CA TYR A 696 7.45 26.34 -4.04
C TYR A 696 7.00 24.87 -4.00
N LEU A 697 6.46 24.42 -2.85
CA LEU A 697 5.95 23.05 -2.69
C LEU A 697 4.76 22.76 -3.60
N ALA A 698 3.89 23.73 -3.88
CA ALA A 698 2.71 23.52 -4.71
C ALA A 698 3.01 23.58 -6.22
N LYS A 699 4.02 24.33 -6.66
CA LYS A 699 4.35 24.56 -8.08
C LYS A 699 4.71 23.26 -8.82
N GLY A 700 5.35 22.32 -8.11
CA GLY A 700 5.70 21.00 -8.64
C GLY A 700 4.54 19.99 -8.65
N ALA A 701 3.39 20.29 -8.01
CA ALA A 701 2.30 19.35 -7.77
C ALA A 701 1.82 18.61 -9.03
N ALA A 702 1.57 19.35 -10.11
CA ALA A 702 1.06 18.79 -11.36
C ALA A 702 2.02 17.80 -12.05
N PHE A 703 3.32 17.89 -11.75
CA PHE A 703 4.38 17.09 -12.36
C PHE A 703 4.75 15.84 -11.55
N ARG A 704 4.11 15.62 -10.39
CA ARG A 704 4.42 14.50 -9.49
C ARG A 704 3.85 13.17 -9.98
N SER A 705 4.69 12.14 -9.94
CA SER A 705 4.34 10.76 -10.26
C SER A 705 3.36 10.18 -9.22
N ARG A 706 2.51 9.22 -9.64
CA ARG A 706 1.67 8.42 -8.73
C ARG A 706 2.44 7.29 -8.03
N CYS A 707 3.65 7.00 -8.49
CA CYS A 707 4.44 5.85 -8.04
C CYS A 707 5.62 6.29 -7.18
N ALA A 708 5.94 5.50 -6.15
CA ALA A 708 7.13 5.71 -5.33
C ALA A 708 8.40 5.66 -6.19
N THR A 709 9.25 6.68 -6.06
CA THR A 709 10.51 6.83 -6.80
C THR A 709 11.74 6.31 -6.06
N SER A 710 11.64 5.97 -4.75
CA SER A 710 12.83 5.63 -3.96
C SER A 710 13.30 4.16 -4.09
N GLN A 711 14.62 3.98 -4.05
CA GLN A 711 15.34 2.70 -4.07
C GLN A 711 15.10 1.82 -2.83
N THR A 712 14.55 2.37 -1.73
CA THR A 712 14.41 1.67 -0.44
C THR A 712 13.00 1.18 -0.12
N GLY A 713 12.07 1.22 -1.10
CA GLY A 713 10.67 0.81 -0.91
C GLY A 713 9.83 1.82 -0.11
N ARG A 714 10.41 2.97 0.26
CA ARG A 714 9.74 4.09 0.92
C ARG A 714 9.08 5.02 -0.11
N PHE A 715 7.88 5.51 0.19
CA PHE A 715 7.26 6.58 -0.61
C PHE A 715 7.93 7.92 -0.27
N CYS A 716 8.49 8.60 -1.27
CA CYS A 716 9.11 9.92 -1.14
C CYS A 716 8.71 10.76 -2.36
N LEU A 717 8.58 12.07 -2.15
CA LEU A 717 8.17 13.03 -3.19
C LEU A 717 9.35 13.62 -3.97
N ASP A 718 10.58 13.33 -3.55
CA ASP A 718 11.84 13.72 -4.19
C ASP A 718 11.93 15.22 -4.47
N ILE A 719 11.58 16.05 -3.47
CA ILE A 719 11.49 17.51 -3.64
C ILE A 719 12.87 18.15 -3.53
N CYS A 720 13.50 18.05 -2.35
CA CYS A 720 14.85 18.52 -2.10
C CYS A 720 15.42 17.81 -0.86
N PRO A 721 16.74 17.90 -0.59
CA PRO A 721 17.34 17.24 0.56
C PRO A 721 16.72 17.70 1.89
N LEU A 722 16.61 16.80 2.86
CA LEU A 722 15.98 17.08 4.16
C LEU A 722 16.54 18.33 4.85
N ALA A 723 17.84 18.59 4.73
CA ALA A 723 18.48 19.77 5.32
C ALA A 723 17.89 21.08 4.79
N GLN A 724 17.61 21.17 3.49
CA GLN A 724 17.00 22.35 2.87
C GLN A 724 15.53 22.49 3.28
N LEU A 725 14.79 21.37 3.36
CA LEU A 725 13.43 21.40 3.90
C LEU A 725 13.40 21.90 5.33
N VAL A 726 14.34 21.45 6.16
CA VAL A 726 14.46 21.93 7.55
C VAL A 726 14.74 23.43 7.56
N ASP A 727 15.71 23.92 6.80
CA ASP A 727 16.04 25.35 6.70
C ASP A 727 14.83 26.20 6.25
N MET A 728 13.98 25.70 5.37
CA MET A 728 12.78 26.41 4.90
C MET A 728 11.64 26.44 5.93
N PHE A 729 11.59 25.46 6.84
CA PHE A 729 10.36 25.14 7.57
C PHE A 729 10.51 25.07 9.10
N HIS A 730 11.72 24.97 9.67
CA HIS A 730 11.91 24.73 11.10
C HIS A 730 11.28 25.78 12.05
N ALA A 731 11.19 27.04 11.62
CA ALA A 731 10.60 28.13 12.41
C ALA A 731 9.05 28.10 12.44
N ARG A 732 8.42 27.22 11.67
CA ARG A 732 6.97 27.07 11.73
C ARG A 732 6.56 26.34 13.01
N GLN A 733 5.35 26.63 13.48
CA GLN A 733 4.85 26.06 14.71
C GLN A 733 4.55 24.54 14.51
N ALA A 734 4.66 23.74 15.58
CA ALA A 734 4.21 22.34 15.68
C ALA A 734 3.79 22.03 17.14
N SER A 735 2.66 21.34 17.42
CA SER A 735 2.29 21.03 18.82
C SER A 735 3.05 19.87 19.39
N ASP A 736 3.39 18.88 18.56
CA ASP A 736 4.46 17.97 18.89
C ASP A 736 5.68 18.40 18.09
N ARG A 737 6.74 18.76 18.79
CA ARG A 737 7.96 19.29 18.18
C ARG A 737 8.58 18.29 17.21
N ARG A 738 8.42 16.98 17.45
CA ARG A 738 8.93 15.91 16.59
C ARG A 738 8.36 16.00 15.17
N ASP A 739 7.16 16.55 15.03
CA ASP A 739 6.53 16.71 13.72
C ASP A 739 7.12 17.83 12.87
N LYS A 740 7.91 18.76 13.46
CA LYS A 740 8.77 19.67 12.69
C LYS A 740 9.74 18.89 11.78
N ILE A 741 10.10 17.66 12.18
CA ILE A 741 10.96 16.76 11.42
C ILE A 741 10.12 15.73 10.65
N TYR A 742 9.18 15.05 11.32
CA TYR A 742 8.40 13.97 10.70
C TYR A 742 7.57 14.41 9.50
N ALA A 743 7.06 15.65 9.50
CA ALA A 743 6.35 16.21 8.35
C ALA A 743 7.26 16.36 7.11
N LEU A 744 8.57 16.51 7.28
CA LEU A 744 9.51 16.74 6.18
C LEU A 744 10.05 15.43 5.60
N LEU A 745 10.02 14.34 6.37
CA LEU A 745 10.57 13.04 5.97
C LEU A 745 9.98 12.52 4.66
N GLY A 746 8.67 12.63 4.44
CA GLY A 746 8.03 12.16 3.20
C GLY A 746 8.34 12.99 1.96
N MET A 747 8.91 14.19 2.14
CA MET A 747 9.24 15.15 1.08
C MET A 747 10.72 15.10 0.65
N ALA A 748 11.60 14.62 1.54
CA ALA A 748 13.04 14.64 1.35
C ALA A 748 13.52 13.72 0.22
N SER A 749 14.44 14.20 -0.62
CA SER A 749 15.06 13.44 -1.72
C SER A 749 16.11 12.43 -1.26
N ASN A 750 16.84 12.75 -0.19
CA ASN A 750 17.77 11.83 0.45
C ASN A 750 17.02 10.86 1.39
N ASP A 751 17.60 9.69 1.70
CA ASP A 751 16.95 8.68 2.54
C ASP A 751 17.39 8.76 4.02
N PRO A 752 16.62 9.46 4.89
CA PRO A 752 16.89 9.52 6.32
C PRO A 752 16.66 8.19 7.06
N GLY A 753 15.98 7.21 6.44
CA GLY A 753 15.72 5.91 7.06
C GLY A 753 17.00 5.11 7.31
N SER A 754 17.98 5.22 6.40
CA SER A 754 19.30 4.59 6.53
C SER A 754 20.10 5.03 7.76
N SER A 755 19.77 6.20 8.33
CA SER A 755 20.42 6.77 9.50
C SER A 755 19.57 6.71 10.78
N GLY A 756 18.46 5.95 10.76
CA GLY A 756 17.60 5.75 11.93
C GLY A 756 16.59 6.87 12.20
N LEU A 757 16.40 7.81 11.27
CA LEU A 757 15.36 8.85 11.35
C LEU A 757 14.03 8.29 10.81
N LEU A 758 13.31 7.59 11.68
CA LEU A 758 11.96 7.06 11.43
C LEU A 758 10.95 7.75 12.36
N VAL A 759 9.68 7.77 11.95
CA VAL A 759 8.62 8.34 12.80
C VAL A 759 8.38 7.41 13.98
N ASP A 760 8.76 7.88 15.16
CA ASP A 760 8.57 7.22 16.44
C ASP A 760 8.09 8.26 17.47
N TYR A 761 6.86 8.14 17.97
CA TYR A 761 6.33 9.05 18.99
C TYR A 761 6.73 8.65 20.42
N ASP A 762 7.53 7.60 20.60
CA ASP A 762 8.10 7.20 21.89
C ASP A 762 9.53 7.74 22.10
N ILE A 763 10.17 8.28 21.05
CA ILE A 763 11.51 8.90 21.12
C ILE A 763 11.46 10.29 21.80
N SER A 764 12.49 10.63 22.57
CA SER A 764 12.66 11.97 23.12
C SER A 764 13.08 12.99 22.04
N TRP A 765 12.75 14.26 22.25
CA TRP A 765 13.07 15.33 21.31
C TRP A 765 14.58 15.52 21.16
N ALA A 766 15.32 15.50 22.28
CA ALA A 766 16.78 15.64 22.27
C ALA A 766 17.43 14.59 21.37
N LYS A 767 17.01 13.33 21.51
CA LYS A 767 17.55 12.23 20.72
C LYS A 767 17.22 12.36 19.24
N LEU A 768 15.98 12.69 18.90
CA LEU A 768 15.57 12.90 17.51
C LEU A 768 16.32 14.07 16.86
N PHE A 769 16.49 15.18 17.58
CA PHE A 769 17.17 16.36 17.09
C PHE A 769 18.67 16.11 16.87
N SER A 770 19.31 15.38 17.79
CA SER A 770 20.68 14.90 17.62
C SER A 770 20.83 13.97 16.41
N GLN A 771 19.88 13.06 16.17
CA GLN A 771 19.88 12.21 14.98
C GLN A 771 19.76 13.01 13.68
N LEU A 772 18.94 14.07 13.66
CA LEU A 772 18.80 14.97 12.51
C LEU A 772 20.13 15.67 12.21
N ILE A 773 20.78 16.24 13.23
CA ILE A 773 22.03 16.98 13.03
C ILE A 773 23.13 16.03 12.55
N ASN A 774 23.25 14.84 13.15
CA ASN A 774 24.22 13.84 12.71
C ASN A 774 23.93 13.28 11.30
N PHE A 775 22.69 13.34 10.85
CA PHE A 775 22.32 13.01 9.48
C PHE A 775 22.78 14.09 8.49
N ILE A 776 22.67 15.36 8.86
CA ILE A 776 23.05 16.52 8.01
C ILE A 776 24.58 16.72 8.02
N LEU A 777 25.20 16.64 9.19
CA LEU A 777 26.63 16.86 9.44
C LEU A 777 27.25 15.59 10.02
N LYS A 778 28.16 14.94 9.27
CA LYS A 778 28.79 13.69 9.72
C LYS A 778 30.06 13.96 10.54
N GLY A 779 30.18 13.30 11.70
CA GLY A 779 31.42 13.33 12.50
C GLY A 779 31.59 14.59 13.36
N VAL A 780 30.49 15.27 13.68
CA VAL A 780 30.45 16.42 14.60
C VAL A 780 30.00 16.01 15.99
N SER A 781 30.39 16.77 17.02
CA SER A 781 29.89 16.56 18.38
C SER A 781 28.68 17.46 18.61
N VAL A 782 27.56 16.88 19.05
CA VAL A 782 26.27 17.58 19.20
C VAL A 782 25.74 17.37 20.62
N GLU A 783 25.38 18.47 21.28
CA GLU A 783 24.68 18.48 22.56
C GLU A 783 23.26 19.05 22.37
N THR A 784 22.25 18.33 22.87
CA THR A 784 20.81 18.64 22.73
C THR A 784 20.07 18.33 24.03
N TRP A 785 18.99 19.03 24.33
CA TRP A 785 18.23 18.88 25.57
C TRP A 785 16.74 18.68 25.31
N ASP A 786 16.07 17.90 26.17
CA ASP A 786 14.62 17.77 26.12
C ASP A 786 13.99 19.07 26.68
N GLY A 787 13.02 19.63 25.94
CA GLY A 787 12.36 20.89 26.31
C GLY A 787 12.87 22.15 25.59
N TYR A 788 13.98 22.08 24.85
CA TYR A 788 14.52 23.22 24.07
C TYR A 788 14.86 22.79 22.63
N PRO A 789 14.46 23.53 21.58
CA PRO A 789 14.87 23.25 20.21
C PRO A 789 16.20 23.95 19.89
N ILE A 790 17.19 23.72 20.75
CA ILE A 790 18.53 24.30 20.67
C ILE A 790 19.54 23.15 20.61
N ALA A 791 20.50 23.26 19.70
CA ALA A 791 21.65 22.37 19.63
C ALA A 791 22.96 23.15 19.65
N VAL A 792 23.91 22.64 20.43
CA VAL A 792 25.30 23.12 20.40
C VAL A 792 26.12 22.14 19.58
N ILE A 793 26.74 22.63 18.52
CA ILE A 793 27.48 21.84 17.54
C ILE A 793 28.95 22.26 17.57
N ARG A 794 29.82 21.32 17.93
CA ARG A 794 31.28 21.49 17.83
C ARG A 794 31.77 20.79 16.57
N SER A 795 32.32 21.58 15.65
CA SER A 795 32.78 21.10 14.34
C SER A 795 34.06 21.81 13.92
N LYS A 796 34.86 21.18 13.06
CA LYS A 796 35.91 21.88 12.30
C LYS A 796 35.34 22.45 11.01
N GLY A 797 35.93 23.51 10.48
CA GLY A 797 35.42 24.15 9.27
C GLY A 797 36.42 25.09 8.60
N CYS A 798 36.04 25.59 7.42
CA CYS A 798 36.72 26.69 6.74
C CYS A 798 35.73 27.78 6.31
N VAL A 799 36.10 29.05 6.47
CA VAL A 799 35.31 30.18 5.98
C VAL A 799 35.54 30.33 4.49
N LEU A 800 34.46 30.35 3.70
CA LEU A 800 34.49 30.46 2.25
C LEU A 800 34.32 31.92 1.78
N GLY A 801 33.48 32.70 2.46
CA GLY A 801 33.18 34.08 2.04
C GLY A 801 32.14 34.79 2.90
N LEU A 802 31.73 35.97 2.45
CA LEU A 802 30.77 36.85 3.12
C LEU A 802 29.62 37.20 2.18
N VAL A 803 28.40 37.28 2.71
CA VAL A 803 27.22 37.77 1.99
C VAL A 803 27.28 39.29 1.90
N SER A 804 27.39 39.82 0.69
CA SER A 804 27.51 41.26 0.39
C SER A 804 26.18 41.93 0.08
N SER A 805 25.21 41.21 -0.48
CA SER A 805 23.84 41.71 -0.65
C SER A 805 22.83 40.58 -0.82
N VAL A 806 21.54 40.86 -0.55
CA VAL A 806 20.43 39.90 -0.63
C VAL A 806 19.28 40.52 -1.43
N ASN A 807 18.92 39.90 -2.55
CA ASN A 807 17.84 40.35 -3.44
C ASN A 807 16.83 39.22 -3.67
N THR A 808 15.53 39.51 -3.66
CA THR A 808 14.50 38.53 -4.08
C THR A 808 14.44 38.40 -5.60
N ASP A 809 14.43 37.17 -6.13
CA ASP A 809 14.30 36.94 -7.57
C ASP A 809 12.85 37.19 -8.02
N ILE A 810 12.64 38.24 -8.78
CA ILE A 810 11.30 38.67 -9.25
C ILE A 810 10.69 37.65 -10.22
N VAL A 811 11.51 36.87 -10.94
CA VAL A 811 11.05 35.89 -11.95
C VAL A 811 10.76 34.53 -11.31
N ARG A 812 11.52 34.16 -10.28
CA ARG A 812 11.33 32.96 -9.45
C ARG A 812 11.09 33.39 -8.00
N ALA A 813 9.88 33.89 -7.74
CA ALA A 813 9.50 34.50 -6.45
C ALA A 813 9.76 33.60 -5.21
N ASP A 814 9.94 32.29 -5.40
CA ASP A 814 10.31 31.30 -4.40
C ASP A 814 11.80 31.31 -3.99
N LYS A 815 12.67 32.05 -4.70
CA LYS A 815 14.13 32.05 -4.49
C LYS A 815 14.69 33.43 -4.11
N GLN A 816 15.73 33.42 -3.28
CA GLN A 816 16.56 34.57 -2.94
C GLN A 816 17.91 34.49 -3.65
N ARG A 817 18.36 35.61 -4.23
CA ARG A 817 19.65 35.77 -4.87
C ARG A 817 20.61 36.47 -3.90
N LEU A 818 21.66 35.78 -3.51
CA LEU A 818 22.74 36.28 -2.67
C LEU A 818 23.94 36.67 -3.54
N GLU A 819 24.52 37.82 -3.23
CA GLU A 819 25.86 38.18 -3.70
C GLU A 819 26.87 37.77 -2.64
N ILE A 820 27.81 36.89 -2.99
CA ILE A 820 28.81 36.34 -2.07
C ILE A 820 30.20 36.69 -2.57
N THR A 821 30.97 37.34 -1.70
CA THR A 821 32.37 37.68 -1.94
C THR A 821 33.24 36.60 -1.29
N TRP A 822 33.91 35.78 -2.11
CA TRP A 822 34.70 34.63 -1.64
C TRP A 822 36.21 34.78 -1.86
N ASN A 823 36.98 34.01 -1.11
CA ASN A 823 38.44 33.98 -1.21
C ASN A 823 38.88 32.77 -2.06
N SER A 824 39.42 32.99 -3.26
CA SER A 824 39.92 31.91 -4.11
C SER A 824 41.34 31.51 -3.68
N PRO A 825 41.64 30.21 -3.46
CA PRO A 825 43.00 29.78 -3.12
C PRO A 825 44.03 30.00 -4.24
N SER A 826 43.58 30.25 -5.47
CA SER A 826 44.42 30.29 -6.67
C SER A 826 44.74 31.69 -7.21
N GLU A 827 44.07 32.75 -6.72
CA GLU A 827 44.24 34.12 -7.20
C GLU A 827 44.15 35.11 -6.02
N SER A 828 45.01 36.12 -5.99
CA SER A 828 45.13 37.13 -4.92
C SER A 828 43.95 38.11 -4.82
N GLU A 829 42.83 37.85 -5.49
CA GLU A 829 41.67 38.75 -5.59
C GLU A 829 40.38 38.08 -5.12
N TRP A 830 39.58 38.81 -4.35
CA TRP A 830 38.23 38.40 -3.95
C TRP A 830 37.31 38.37 -5.17
N LYS A 831 36.64 37.24 -5.41
CA LYS A 831 35.69 37.09 -6.52
C LYS A 831 34.26 37.22 -6.02
N LEU A 832 33.45 37.99 -6.76
CA LEU A 832 32.01 38.11 -6.54
C LEU A 832 31.29 36.95 -7.24
N SER A 833 30.45 36.22 -6.51
CA SER A 833 29.64 35.13 -7.04
C SER A 833 28.16 35.32 -6.69
N TYR A 834 27.28 34.89 -7.58
CA TYR A 834 25.83 34.94 -7.37
C TYR A 834 25.31 33.56 -7.02
N TRP A 835 24.66 33.46 -5.86
CA TRP A 835 24.05 32.22 -5.37
C TRP A 835 22.54 32.40 -5.34
N THR A 836 21.82 31.36 -5.75
CA THR A 836 20.36 31.37 -5.71
C THR A 836 19.92 30.27 -4.73
N LEU A 837 19.31 30.67 -3.62
CA LEU A 837 18.84 29.78 -2.57
C LEU A 837 17.32 29.85 -2.45
N GLU A 838 16.71 28.80 -1.94
CA GLU A 838 15.31 28.89 -1.50
C GLU A 838 15.22 29.85 -0.29
N VAL A 839 14.06 30.47 -0.12
CA VAL A 839 13.83 31.35 1.03
C VAL A 839 13.86 30.53 2.32
N SER A 840 14.79 30.86 3.22
CA SER A 840 14.97 30.22 4.52
C SER A 840 14.00 30.75 5.56
N ALA A 841 13.74 29.95 6.60
CA ALA A 841 12.86 30.33 7.70
C ALA A 841 13.42 31.51 8.50
N GLU A 842 14.74 31.56 8.71
CA GLU A 842 15.45 32.76 9.15
C GLU A 842 16.03 33.52 7.95
N PRO A 843 15.77 34.84 7.81
CA PRO A 843 16.26 35.59 6.65
C PRO A 843 17.78 35.79 6.71
N VAL A 844 18.44 35.46 5.59
CA VAL A 844 19.85 35.79 5.34
C VAL A 844 19.99 37.31 5.21
N LYS A 845 21.06 37.87 5.77
CA LYS A 845 21.35 39.31 5.78
C LYS A 845 22.75 39.57 5.22
N GLU A 846 22.95 40.81 4.78
CA GLU A 846 24.29 41.32 4.50
C GLU A 846 25.18 41.19 5.75
N GLY A 847 26.41 40.71 5.56
CA GLY A 847 27.37 40.44 6.63
C GLY A 847 27.35 39.01 7.17
N ASP A 848 26.40 38.15 6.76
CA ASP A 848 26.41 36.74 7.14
C ASP A 848 27.62 36.00 6.52
N VAL A 849 28.17 35.03 7.25
CA VAL A 849 29.40 34.31 6.88
C VAL A 849 29.05 32.96 6.26
N VAL A 850 29.69 32.63 5.14
CA VAL A 850 29.55 31.33 4.47
C VAL A 850 30.74 30.46 4.83
N CYS A 851 30.50 29.26 5.36
CA CYS A 851 31.54 28.33 5.76
C CYS A 851 31.24 26.89 5.32
N LEU A 852 32.26 26.05 5.21
CA LEU A 852 32.11 24.61 4.99
C LEU A 852 32.52 23.88 6.28
N LEU A 853 31.57 23.14 6.85
CA LEU A 853 31.79 22.37 8.08
C LEU A 853 32.24 20.94 7.77
N GLN A 854 32.94 20.33 8.71
CA GLN A 854 33.39 18.95 8.64
C GLN A 854 32.19 18.01 8.44
N GLY A 855 32.28 17.18 7.39
CA GLY A 855 31.24 16.21 7.06
C GLY A 855 29.95 16.80 6.46
N ALA A 856 29.91 18.12 6.19
CA ALA A 856 28.85 18.76 5.44
C ALA A 856 29.02 18.56 3.93
N MET A 857 27.96 18.18 3.23
CA MET A 857 27.95 18.11 1.75
C MET A 857 27.71 19.45 1.08
N LEU A 858 27.15 20.42 1.82
CA LEU A 858 26.78 21.76 1.36
C LEU A 858 27.33 22.81 2.35
N PRO A 859 27.65 24.04 1.90
CA PRO A 859 28.04 25.14 2.78
C PRO A 859 26.95 25.52 3.79
N THR A 860 27.37 26.03 4.94
CA THR A 860 26.53 26.54 6.03
C THR A 860 26.68 28.06 6.13
N ILE A 861 25.57 28.77 6.30
CA ILE A 861 25.56 30.23 6.52
C ILE A 861 25.34 30.49 8.01
N ILE A 862 26.28 31.23 8.61
CA ILE A 862 26.30 31.53 10.04
C ILE A 862 26.32 33.04 10.29
N ARG A 863 25.76 33.45 11.43
CA ARG A 863 25.73 34.84 11.89
C ARG A 863 26.34 34.94 13.28
N MET A 864 27.22 35.91 13.50
CA MET A 864 27.76 36.17 14.83
C MET A 864 26.68 36.79 15.72
N HIS A 865 26.46 36.20 16.89
CA HIS A 865 25.50 36.68 17.88
C HIS A 865 26.18 36.79 19.24
N HIS A 866 26.60 38.00 19.61
CA HIS A 866 27.47 38.25 20.79
C HIS A 866 28.70 37.35 20.78
N ASP A 867 28.68 36.27 21.58
CA ASP A 867 29.85 35.41 21.85
C ASP A 867 29.82 34.05 21.14
N TYR A 868 28.80 33.77 20.31
CA TYR A 868 28.69 32.52 19.55
C TYR A 868 28.22 32.73 18.10
N TRP A 869 28.34 31.68 17.29
CA TRP A 869 27.88 31.67 15.90
C TRP A 869 26.54 30.95 15.79
N ASN A 870 25.49 31.64 15.35
CA ASN A 870 24.18 31.05 15.08
C ASN A 870 24.11 30.51 13.66
N ILE A 871 23.56 29.31 13.46
CA ILE A 871 23.30 28.74 12.14
C ILE A 871 21.99 29.33 11.59
N ILE A 872 22.09 30.04 10.46
CA ILE A 872 20.94 30.62 9.75
C ILE A 872 20.44 29.67 8.66
N VAL A 873 21.37 29.04 7.94
CA VAL A 873 21.08 28.04 6.91
C VAL A 873 22.08 26.91 7.08
N ILE A 874 21.62 25.71 7.42
CA ILE A 874 22.52 24.57 7.65
C ILE A 874 23.09 24.02 6.33
N ALA A 875 22.34 24.11 5.23
CA ALA A 875 22.74 23.55 3.93
C ALA A 875 22.33 24.45 2.73
N ALA A 876 23.22 25.37 2.35
CA ALA A 876 23.05 26.24 1.19
C ALA A 876 23.43 25.54 -0.13
N ALA A 877 22.53 25.47 -1.10
CA ALA A 877 22.79 24.86 -2.41
C ALA A 877 23.81 25.66 -3.25
N PHE A 878 24.69 24.96 -3.99
CA PHE A 878 25.64 25.59 -4.91
C PHE A 878 24.93 26.18 -6.16
N PRO A 879 25.49 27.23 -6.79
CA PRO A 879 24.99 27.74 -8.07
C PRO A 879 25.00 26.70 -9.21
N GLU A 880 24.01 26.77 -10.11
CA GLU A 880 23.83 25.83 -11.25
C GLU A 880 25.09 25.69 -12.15
N TYR A 881 25.93 26.72 -12.29
CA TYR A 881 27.16 26.68 -13.10
C TYR A 881 28.33 25.93 -12.43
N LEU A 882 28.28 25.71 -11.11
CA LEU A 882 29.21 24.85 -10.38
C LEU A 882 28.72 23.39 -10.31
N GLN A 883 27.51 23.11 -10.78
CA GLN A 883 26.89 21.78 -10.81
C GLN A 883 27.01 21.08 -12.18
N ALA A 884 27.43 21.79 -13.24
CA ALA A 884 27.61 21.19 -14.57
C ALA A 884 28.94 20.43 -14.67
N PRO A 885 28.98 19.24 -15.34
CA PRO A 885 30.23 18.57 -15.65
C PRO A 885 30.94 19.32 -16.77
N ILE A 886 31.76 20.31 -16.40
CA ILE A 886 32.67 20.95 -17.34
C ILE A 886 33.88 20.00 -17.50
N SER A 887 33.94 19.32 -18.65
CA SER A 887 35.18 18.90 -19.34
C SER A 887 36.44 18.80 -18.47
N ASP A 888 36.85 17.57 -18.10
CA ASP A 888 38.18 17.15 -17.62
C ASP A 888 38.87 17.96 -16.51
N LYS A 889 38.14 18.81 -15.77
CA LYS A 889 38.62 19.41 -14.52
C LYS A 889 37.59 19.17 -13.43
N GLU A 890 37.98 18.39 -12.42
CA GLU A 890 37.21 18.23 -11.19
C GLU A 890 36.77 19.61 -10.65
N PRO A 891 35.57 19.73 -10.04
CA PRO A 891 35.16 20.97 -9.37
C PRO A 891 36.25 21.40 -8.37
N GLU A 892 36.52 22.69 -8.20
CA GLU A 892 37.62 23.18 -7.32
C GLU A 892 37.39 22.91 -5.80
N ILE A 893 36.21 22.42 -5.43
CA ILE A 893 35.71 22.29 -4.05
C ILE A 893 36.34 21.12 -3.26
N PRO A 894 36.62 19.92 -3.82
CA PRO A 894 37.30 18.84 -3.10
C PRO A 894 38.70 19.26 -2.61
N ARG A 895 39.37 20.23 -3.25
CA ARG A 895 40.66 20.76 -2.80
C ARG A 895 40.56 21.61 -1.52
N LEU A 896 39.43 22.27 -1.25
CA LEU A 896 39.19 23.04 -0.03
C LEU A 896 38.90 22.16 1.20
N SER A 897 38.39 20.94 1.00
CA SER A 897 38.11 19.98 2.08
C SER A 897 39.37 19.41 2.76
N ALA A 898 40.54 19.54 2.13
CA ALA A 898 41.80 18.99 2.62
C ALA A 898 42.45 19.82 3.75
N ILE A 899 41.94 21.03 4.03
CA ILE A 899 42.45 21.90 5.09
C ILE A 899 41.26 22.50 5.84
N LEU A 900 40.86 21.88 6.96
CA LEU A 900 39.87 22.40 7.91
C LEU A 900 40.63 22.99 9.12
N PRO A 901 41.00 24.29 9.13
CA PRO A 901 42.00 24.82 10.07
C PRO A 901 41.39 25.34 11.38
N HIS A 902 40.08 25.55 11.44
CA HIS A 902 39.43 26.28 12.54
C HIS A 902 38.40 25.42 13.25
N ASP A 903 38.38 25.52 14.58
CA ASP A 903 37.33 24.96 15.44
C ASP A 903 36.17 25.95 15.52
N PHE A 904 34.96 25.48 15.25
CA PHE A 904 33.72 26.23 15.34
C PHE A 904 32.87 25.72 16.51
N LEU A 905 32.38 26.65 17.32
CA LEU A 905 31.29 26.44 18.27
C LEU A 905 30.05 27.12 17.69
N LEU A 906 29.12 26.30 17.20
CA LEU A 906 27.90 26.77 16.55
C LEU A 906 26.70 26.46 17.44
N VAL A 907 25.74 27.37 17.44
CA VAL A 907 24.43 27.15 18.05
C VAL A 907 23.41 27.12 16.93
N TRP A 908 22.54 26.11 16.94
CA TRP A 908 21.37 26.07 16.06
C TRP A 908 20.13 26.16 16.92
N ASP A 909 19.56 27.37 16.96
CA ASP A 909 18.39 27.70 17.77
C ASP A 909 17.18 27.94 16.85
N TRP A 910 16.12 27.15 17.04
CA TRP A 910 14.91 27.28 16.22
C TRP A 910 13.85 28.24 16.81
N ASP A 911 14.06 28.80 18.00
CA ASP A 911 13.09 29.64 18.74
C ASP A 911 13.50 31.13 18.84
N MET A 912 14.61 31.55 18.21
CA MET A 912 15.19 32.91 18.27
C MET A 912 14.25 34.09 17.95
N SER A 913 13.02 33.85 17.47
CA SER A 913 12.02 34.88 17.25
C SER A 913 11.17 35.24 18.48
N LEU A 914 11.23 34.47 19.57
CA LEU A 914 10.38 34.67 20.75
C LEU A 914 11.17 34.38 22.02
N ASP A 915 11.61 35.46 22.68
CA ASP A 915 11.78 35.61 24.12
C ASP A 915 13.18 36.09 24.59
N GLU A 916 13.28 37.41 24.84
CA GLU A 916 14.41 38.04 25.55
C GLU A 916 14.42 37.71 27.06
N SER A 917 13.40 37.02 27.60
CA SER A 917 13.29 36.71 29.03
C SER A 917 14.24 35.58 29.47
N TRP A 918 14.46 34.56 28.63
CA TRP A 918 15.31 33.40 28.96
C TRP A 918 16.78 33.79 29.17
N ARG A 919 17.27 34.76 28.37
CA ARG A 919 18.65 35.27 28.43
C ARG A 919 19.00 35.97 29.75
N ARG A 920 18.01 36.46 30.50
CA ARG A 920 18.26 37.10 31.81
C ARG A 920 18.48 36.10 32.95
N ASN A 921 18.04 34.84 32.81
CA ASN A 921 18.03 33.87 33.90
C ASN A 921 19.15 32.82 33.85
N HIS A 922 19.93 32.73 32.77
CA HIS A 922 20.96 31.70 32.60
C HIS A 922 22.34 32.28 32.25
N GLN A 923 22.89 33.07 33.17
CA GLN A 923 24.30 33.52 33.22
C GLN A 923 25.32 32.40 33.56
N ALA A 924 24.96 31.12 33.38
CA ALA A 924 25.80 29.98 33.77
C ALA A 924 26.46 29.25 32.58
N LEU A 925 26.46 29.86 31.39
CA LEU A 925 27.09 29.33 30.17
C LEU A 925 28.28 30.19 29.69
N GLU A 926 28.82 31.06 30.56
CA GLU A 926 30.14 31.71 30.35
C GLU A 926 31.30 30.72 30.46
#